data_AF-A1CBU6-F1
#
_entry.id   AF-A1CBU6-F1
#
_cell.length_a   1.000
_cell.length_b   1.000
_cell.length_c   1.000
_cell.angle_alpha   90.00
_cell.angle_beta   90.00
_cell.angle_gamma   90.00
#
_symmetry.space_group_name_H-M   'P 1'
#
loop_
_entity.id
_entity.type
_entity.pdbx_description
1 polymer ?
#
loop_
_entity_poly.entity_id
_entity_poly.type
_entity_poly.pdbx_seq_one_letter_code
_entity_poly.pdbx_strand_id
1 'polypeptide(L)'
;MAPPNPLANWERLGDSFYRKVTVYDAIFDEDVDLDNYIVAGAPYGGAIALHRDESKPYRFRDAHTARSSIDIYSCSGKPINRINWEHGTIRGLGWSDKEELLVITEDGTVRRYFGLYGDFTSFSLGNGAEEYGVRACKFWTYGFVALLANNQLIAVSNYDEPRPKLLARCPEGEVSSWSLIPPPYTLSRSVEVLLAVDKTIYLIDATDAEDKVLQNGPFKHASVSPTGRFVALYTAEGKVWVVSSDFQSKYSEYDPQSRVTPRTVEWCGDDAVVIAWEDEIHLIGPNGAAVKYYYDGTVHVVPEFDGVRLVTNDTCEFLHKVADVTEAIFRLGSTSPASVLLDSVDLLEKKSPRADENIQRIKSTLPEAVDTCVKAAGHELDVYWQKRLLKAASYGKSVLDLYNSDEFVEMTEKLRVLKAVRDYQVGFPISYDQYMRLTPEKLIERLVNRREYLLSIKISEYLQIPADKIYVHWASQKVKVSTVDDEAVCKLIVQKLEGKPGISFEQIAQAAYDEGRAHLATQLLNHEPRGGKQVPLLLNMEEDELALDKAIESGDDDLVNFVLLHLKSKLPLASFFRMTNTRPMASALVEANARGEDTELLKDLFYQDDRPIDGSNILLSEALHEPELPRKTEKLQLASRLLSDSKDATVVLQQKLISEASQLLKTQEALDKEIAERSEYLGLSLNETVYRLIKSGYGKRAHRIQSDFRIPEKTYWWLRLRALVAKRDWGELEEIGKNKKSPIGWEPFYNEVLGAGNTKLASLFVPKCTNLPAEERIEMWVKCGMIVKAGEEAQRAKDVNTLELLRAKASGPAAAEIERMINQLRPRK
;
A
#
# COMPACT_ATOMS: atom_id res chain seq x y z
N MET A 1 40.06 5.55 38.29
CA MET A 1 40.24 4.35 39.15
C MET A 1 39.47 3.23 38.46
N ALA A 2 39.99 2.00 38.38
CA ALA A 2 39.25 0.91 37.75
C ALA A 2 37.99 0.61 38.59
N PRO A 3 36.82 0.40 37.96
CA PRO A 3 35.64 -0.04 38.69
C PRO A 3 35.88 -1.41 39.34
N PRO A 4 35.12 -1.75 40.39
CA PRO A 4 35.21 -3.06 41.02
C PRO A 4 34.95 -4.19 40.01
N ASN A 5 35.48 -5.37 40.30
CA ASN A 5 35.22 -6.57 39.49
C ASN A 5 33.70 -6.83 39.42
N PRO A 6 33.12 -7.23 38.27
CA PRO A 6 31.68 -7.49 38.17
C PRO A 6 31.19 -8.49 39.21
N LEU A 7 32.02 -9.44 39.64
CA LEU A 7 31.67 -10.37 40.72
C LEU A 7 31.25 -9.68 42.03
N ALA A 8 31.72 -8.45 42.30
CA ALA A 8 31.48 -7.74 43.56
C ALA A 8 30.01 -7.38 43.81
N ASN A 9 29.17 -7.34 42.77
CA ASN A 9 27.74 -7.05 42.88
C ASN A 9 26.85 -8.29 42.64
N TRP A 10 27.42 -9.50 42.71
CA TRP A 10 26.67 -10.74 42.52
C TRP A 10 26.17 -11.29 43.86
N GLU A 11 24.89 -11.58 43.88
CA GLU A 11 24.21 -12.27 44.95
C GLU A 11 23.85 -13.69 44.49
N ARG A 12 24.16 -14.68 45.31
CA ARG A 12 23.85 -16.08 45.00
C ARG A 12 22.41 -16.39 45.37
N LEU A 13 21.64 -16.87 44.41
CA LEU A 13 20.26 -17.29 44.59
C LEU A 13 20.11 -18.76 44.14
N GLY A 14 20.22 -19.69 45.09
CA GLY A 14 20.28 -21.11 44.80
C GLY A 14 21.53 -21.48 43.99
N ASP A 15 21.32 -21.94 42.76
CA ASP A 15 22.38 -22.36 41.83
C ASP A 15 22.74 -21.29 40.78
N SER A 16 22.06 -20.15 40.78
CA SER A 16 22.32 -19.03 39.87
C SER A 16 22.79 -17.79 40.63
N PHE A 17 23.38 -16.84 39.90
CA PHE A 17 23.76 -15.53 40.42
C PHE A 17 22.85 -14.45 39.85
N TYR A 18 22.53 -13.47 40.67
CA TYR A 18 21.78 -12.27 40.31
C TYR A 18 22.61 -11.05 40.66
N ARG A 19 22.36 -9.94 39.99
CA ARG A 19 23.01 -8.68 40.33
C ARG A 19 22.03 -7.53 40.23
N LYS A 20 22.25 -6.54 41.08
CA LYS A 20 21.55 -5.26 41.07
C LYS A 20 22.53 -4.19 40.60
N VAL A 21 22.18 -3.49 39.52
CA VAL A 21 23.03 -2.44 38.95
C VAL A 21 22.26 -1.13 38.90
N THR A 22 22.80 -0.11 39.54
CA THR A 22 22.29 1.26 39.42
C THR A 22 22.59 1.80 38.03
N VAL A 23 21.56 2.18 37.28
CA VAL A 23 21.67 2.67 35.90
C VAL A 23 21.64 4.19 35.85
N TYR A 24 20.79 4.81 36.67
CA TYR A 24 20.76 6.26 36.87
C TYR A 24 20.60 6.59 38.35
N ASP A 25 21.17 7.73 38.74
CA ASP A 25 21.10 8.36 40.06
C ASP A 25 20.45 9.75 39.92
N ALA A 26 19.94 10.29 41.03
CA ALA A 26 19.29 11.60 41.12
C ALA A 26 18.21 11.81 40.06
N ILE A 27 17.24 10.90 40.04
CA ILE A 27 16.28 10.77 38.95
C ILE A 27 15.22 11.85 39.01
N PHE A 28 14.49 11.93 40.13
CA PHE A 28 13.41 12.88 40.27
C PHE A 28 13.86 14.09 41.09
N ASP A 29 13.39 15.28 40.70
CA ASP A 29 13.58 16.49 41.49
C ASP A 29 12.92 16.34 42.88
N GLU A 30 13.40 17.06 43.89
CA GLU A 30 12.91 16.98 45.28
C GLU A 30 11.40 17.22 45.43
N ASP A 31 10.77 17.85 44.44
CA ASP A 31 9.33 18.16 44.43
C ASP A 31 8.45 16.97 44.00
N VAL A 32 9.02 15.92 43.40
CA VAL A 32 8.30 14.74 42.93
C VAL A 32 8.49 13.59 43.91
N ASP A 33 7.50 13.34 44.75
CA ASP A 33 7.46 12.20 45.67
C ASP A 33 6.66 11.05 45.06
N LEU A 34 7.36 9.99 44.60
CA LEU A 34 6.76 8.86 43.87
C LEU A 34 5.72 8.10 44.70
N ASP A 35 5.79 8.19 46.03
CA ASP A 35 4.79 7.59 46.91
C ASP A 35 3.38 8.10 46.57
N ASN A 36 3.24 9.31 46.07
CA ASN A 36 1.93 9.90 45.75
C ASN A 36 1.43 9.52 44.34
N TYR A 37 2.14 8.67 43.60
CA TYR A 37 1.85 8.37 42.20
C TYR A 37 1.67 6.87 41.94
N ILE A 38 0.77 6.57 41.01
CA ILE A 38 0.73 5.34 40.24
C ILE A 38 1.84 5.45 39.18
N VAL A 39 2.77 4.49 39.23
CA VAL A 39 3.93 4.42 38.34
C VAL A 39 3.72 3.31 37.32
N ALA A 40 3.69 3.66 36.03
CA ALA A 40 3.61 2.70 34.94
C ALA A 40 4.83 2.85 34.02
N GLY A 41 5.70 1.86 33.97
CA GLY A 41 6.87 1.85 33.09
C GLY A 41 6.60 1.13 31.76
N ALA A 42 7.05 1.71 30.65
CA ALA A 42 6.96 1.12 29.33
C ALA A 42 8.02 0.03 29.14
N PRO A 43 7.72 -1.10 28.49
CA PRO A 43 8.65 -2.22 28.36
C PRO A 43 9.92 -1.84 27.59
N TYR A 44 10.97 -2.67 27.71
CA TYR A 44 12.28 -2.50 27.06
C TYR A 44 13.01 -1.23 27.50
N GLY A 45 12.93 -0.86 28.79
CA GLY A 45 13.57 0.36 29.29
C GLY A 45 12.92 1.65 28.77
N GLY A 46 11.65 1.61 28.38
CA GLY A 46 10.92 2.78 27.87
C GLY A 46 10.53 3.77 28.98
N ALA A 47 9.76 4.79 28.59
CA ALA A 47 9.34 5.90 29.44
C ALA A 47 8.52 5.46 30.68
N ILE A 48 8.44 6.33 31.67
CA ILE A 48 7.66 6.14 32.89
C ILE A 48 6.52 7.15 32.88
N ALA A 49 5.28 6.68 33.02
CA ALA A 49 4.12 7.51 33.26
C ALA A 49 3.80 7.56 34.75
N LEU A 50 3.65 8.78 35.27
CA LEU A 50 3.24 9.09 36.63
C LEU A 50 1.85 9.70 36.60
N HIS A 51 0.91 9.06 37.30
CA HIS A 51 -0.41 9.61 37.54
C HIS A 51 -0.67 9.66 39.03
N ARG A 52 -1.22 10.77 39.52
CA ARG A 52 -1.45 10.95 40.95
C ARG A 52 -2.41 9.88 41.49
N ASP A 53 -2.03 9.25 42.59
CA ASP A 53 -2.90 8.30 43.29
C ASP A 53 -3.95 9.07 44.10
N GLU A 54 -5.19 9.07 43.61
CA GLU A 54 -6.32 9.76 44.26
C GLU A 54 -6.69 9.15 45.62
N SER A 55 -6.23 7.92 45.92
CA SER A 55 -6.46 7.29 47.22
C SER A 55 -5.57 7.83 48.34
N LYS A 56 -4.50 8.56 48.00
CA LYS A 56 -3.51 9.07 48.97
C LYS A 56 -3.73 10.56 49.30
N PRO A 57 -3.63 10.96 50.58
CA PRO A 57 -3.77 12.35 50.99
C PRO A 57 -2.53 13.17 50.58
N TYR A 58 -2.73 14.39 50.07
CA TYR A 58 -1.65 15.24 49.56
C TYR A 58 -1.68 16.65 50.17
N ARG A 59 -0.51 17.27 50.34
CA ARG A 59 -0.36 18.65 50.83
C ARG A 59 -0.51 19.66 49.68
N PHE A 60 -1.61 20.40 49.68
CA PHE A 60 -1.90 21.45 48.68
C PHE A 60 -0.90 22.61 48.81
N ARG A 61 0.18 22.63 48.00
CA ARG A 61 1.20 23.70 48.03
C ARG A 61 1.04 24.75 46.92
N ASP A 62 0.42 24.44 45.77
CA ASP A 62 0.22 25.42 44.68
C ASP A 62 -1.11 25.28 43.92
N ALA A 63 -1.61 26.40 43.37
CA ALA A 63 -2.86 26.46 42.59
C ALA A 63 -2.78 25.77 41.21
N HIS A 64 -1.57 25.57 40.66
CA HIS A 64 -1.34 24.86 39.39
C HIS A 64 -1.41 23.32 39.53
N THR A 65 -1.25 22.79 40.75
CA THR A 65 -1.30 21.36 41.09
C THR A 65 -2.71 20.80 41.34
N ALA A 66 -3.75 21.61 41.10
CA ALA A 66 -5.15 21.20 41.29
C ALA A 66 -5.73 20.42 40.09
N ARG A 67 -5.09 20.48 38.92
CA ARG A 67 -5.55 19.77 37.70
C ARG A 67 -4.90 18.41 37.62
N SER A 68 -5.71 17.38 37.38
CA SER A 68 -5.23 16.00 37.17
C SER A 68 -4.37 15.95 35.91
N SER A 69 -3.25 15.23 35.96
CA SER A 69 -2.34 15.08 34.83
C SER A 69 -1.71 13.68 34.81
N ILE A 70 -1.13 13.35 33.66
CA ILE A 70 -0.23 12.21 33.48
C ILE A 70 1.10 12.78 33.03
N ASP A 71 2.12 12.64 33.88
CA ASP A 71 3.45 13.16 33.62
C ASP A 71 4.32 12.01 33.08
N ILE A 72 4.99 12.25 31.95
CA ILE A 72 5.82 11.25 31.26
C ILE A 72 7.28 11.64 31.41
N TYR A 73 8.09 10.73 31.94
CA TYR A 73 9.52 10.89 32.19
C TYR A 73 10.36 9.85 31.45
N SER A 74 11.62 10.19 31.17
CA SER A 74 12.64 9.18 30.88
C SER A 74 12.95 8.38 32.14
N CYS A 75 13.69 7.27 32.01
CA CYS A 75 14.15 6.54 33.20
C CYS A 75 15.27 7.25 33.96
N SER A 76 15.90 8.27 33.35
CA SER A 76 16.82 9.17 34.03
C SER A 76 16.09 10.35 34.70
N GLY A 77 14.75 10.36 34.65
CA GLY A 77 13.91 11.36 35.31
C GLY A 77 13.83 12.71 34.61
N LYS A 78 14.31 12.78 33.36
CA LYS A 78 14.08 13.94 32.49
C LYS A 78 12.60 13.99 32.08
N PRO A 79 11.89 15.11 32.28
CA PRO A 79 10.50 15.24 31.84
C PRO A 79 10.44 15.23 30.31
N ILE A 80 9.56 14.40 29.76
CA ILE A 80 9.30 14.30 28.31
C ILE A 80 8.07 15.13 27.96
N ASN A 81 6.96 14.90 28.66
CA ASN A 81 5.70 15.60 28.41
C ASN A 81 4.77 15.53 29.63
N ARG A 82 3.77 16.42 29.67
CA ARG A 82 2.66 16.40 30.63
C ARG A 82 1.34 16.40 29.86
N ILE A 83 0.51 15.39 30.08
CA ILE A 83 -0.83 15.29 29.50
C ILE A 83 -1.82 15.79 30.56
N ASN A 84 -2.55 16.86 30.25
CA ASN A 84 -3.64 17.32 31.12
C ASN A 84 -4.80 16.32 31.06
N TRP A 85 -5.34 15.97 32.23
CA TRP A 85 -6.35 14.92 32.34
C TRP A 85 -7.66 15.47 32.94
N GLU A 86 -8.71 15.47 32.13
CA GLU A 86 -10.04 16.00 32.51
C GLU A 86 -11.17 14.98 32.26
N HIS A 87 -10.83 13.70 32.08
CA HIS A 87 -11.73 12.72 31.46
C HIS A 87 -12.16 11.59 32.40
N GLY A 88 -12.28 11.89 33.69
CA GLY A 88 -12.73 10.95 34.72
C GLY A 88 -11.60 10.17 35.40
N THR A 89 -11.96 9.29 36.32
CA THR A 89 -11.03 8.51 37.14
C THR A 89 -10.28 7.48 36.29
N ILE A 90 -8.94 7.45 36.38
CA ILE A 90 -8.12 6.44 35.69
C ILE A 90 -8.16 5.13 36.49
N ARG A 91 -8.48 4.02 35.81
CA ARG A 91 -8.52 2.65 36.37
C ARG A 91 -7.48 1.72 35.76
N GLY A 92 -6.92 2.09 34.61
CA GLY A 92 -5.83 1.36 33.97
C GLY A 92 -4.83 2.32 33.33
N LEU A 93 -3.55 2.11 33.61
CA LEU A 93 -2.43 2.81 32.99
C LEU A 93 -1.41 1.77 32.53
N GLY A 94 -1.10 1.73 31.25
CA GLY A 94 -0.22 0.70 30.68
C GLY A 94 0.39 1.13 29.35
N TRP A 95 1.29 0.29 28.84
CA TRP A 95 2.08 0.62 27.64
C TRP A 95 2.06 -0.50 26.62
N SER A 96 2.10 -0.15 25.34
CA SER A 96 2.36 -1.09 24.25
C SER A 96 3.87 -1.34 24.08
N ASP A 97 4.21 -2.36 23.29
CA ASP A 97 5.58 -2.60 22.84
C ASP A 97 6.14 -1.50 21.91
N LYS A 98 5.27 -0.71 21.29
CA LYS A 98 5.62 0.49 20.52
C LYS A 98 5.88 1.73 21.38
N GLU A 99 5.84 1.61 22.71
CA GLU A 99 5.93 2.75 23.65
C GLU A 99 4.74 3.72 23.55
N GLU A 100 3.55 3.20 23.26
CA GLU A 100 2.30 3.97 23.24
C GLU A 100 1.62 3.84 24.60
N LEU A 101 1.15 4.96 25.16
CA LEU A 101 0.48 4.98 26.47
C LEU A 101 -1.01 4.65 26.30
N LEU A 102 -1.51 3.72 27.10
CA LEU A 102 -2.90 3.32 27.19
C LEU A 102 -3.47 3.80 28.53
N VAL A 103 -4.56 4.55 28.46
CA VAL A 103 -5.28 5.06 29.63
C VAL A 103 -6.73 4.59 29.57
N ILE A 104 -7.17 3.86 30.59
CA ILE A 104 -8.54 3.36 30.72
C ILE A 104 -9.21 4.02 31.91
N THR A 105 -10.39 4.58 31.69
CA THR A 105 -11.22 5.24 32.69
C THR A 105 -12.23 4.29 33.31
N GLU A 106 -12.82 4.72 34.43
CA GLU A 106 -13.87 4.00 35.14
C GLU A 106 -15.10 3.70 34.30
N ASP A 107 -15.51 4.58 33.38
CA ASP A 107 -16.65 4.35 32.48
C ASP A 107 -16.33 3.40 31.30
N GLY A 108 -15.09 2.95 31.17
CA GLY A 108 -14.64 2.09 30.07
C GLY A 108 -14.22 2.84 28.81
N THR A 109 -14.01 4.15 28.86
CA THR A 109 -13.33 4.89 27.79
C THR A 109 -11.83 4.54 27.78
N VAL A 110 -11.29 4.27 26.60
CA VAL A 110 -9.88 3.93 26.41
C VAL A 110 -9.24 4.98 25.50
N ARG A 111 -8.11 5.53 25.92
CA ARG A 111 -7.27 6.43 25.12
C ARG A 111 -5.92 5.81 24.86
N ARG A 112 -5.55 5.74 23.58
CA ARG A 112 -4.26 5.29 23.11
C ARG A 112 -3.48 6.45 22.54
N TYR A 113 -2.40 6.83 23.21
CA TYR A 113 -1.49 7.89 22.77
C TYR A 113 -0.42 7.29 21.87
N PHE A 114 -0.53 7.50 20.55
CA PHE A 114 0.37 6.93 19.53
C PHE A 114 1.70 7.70 19.39
N GLY A 115 2.18 8.23 20.52
CA GLY A 115 3.40 9.00 20.71
C GLY A 115 3.45 9.55 22.14
N LEU A 116 4.51 10.29 22.48
CA LEU A 116 4.71 10.80 23.86
C LEU A 116 4.13 12.22 24.08
N TYR A 117 3.61 12.85 23.02
CA TYR A 117 3.30 14.30 23.00
C TYR A 117 1.79 14.63 22.92
N GLY A 118 0.90 13.68 23.21
CA GLY A 118 -0.53 13.95 23.41
C GLY A 118 -1.45 13.64 22.22
N ASP A 119 -0.92 13.27 21.05
CA ASP A 119 -1.74 12.72 19.95
C ASP A 119 -2.36 11.37 20.38
N PHE A 120 -3.69 11.24 20.31
CA PHE A 120 -4.38 10.02 20.75
C PHE A 120 -5.56 9.61 19.86
N THR A 121 -5.86 8.32 19.87
CA THR A 121 -7.15 7.77 19.45
C THR A 121 -7.94 7.28 20.67
N SER A 122 -9.26 7.27 20.58
CA SER A 122 -10.12 6.80 21.66
C SER A 122 -11.19 5.81 21.19
N PHE A 123 -11.55 4.87 22.05
CA PHE A 123 -12.65 3.93 21.84
C PHE A 123 -13.30 3.55 23.18
N SER A 124 -14.53 3.01 23.14
CA SER A 124 -15.23 2.50 24.33
C SER A 124 -15.09 0.97 24.42
N LEU A 125 -14.95 0.44 25.65
CA LEU A 125 -15.00 -0.99 25.92
C LEU A 125 -16.38 -1.61 25.65
N GLY A 126 -17.44 -0.82 25.73
CA GLY A 126 -18.82 -1.31 25.67
C GLY A 126 -19.07 -2.44 26.68
N ASN A 127 -19.93 -3.39 26.31
CA ASN A 127 -20.15 -4.64 27.07
C ASN A 127 -20.47 -4.44 28.56
N GLY A 128 -21.21 -3.38 28.91
CA GLY A 128 -21.59 -3.07 30.29
C GLY A 128 -20.55 -2.29 31.10
N ALA A 129 -19.40 -1.91 30.52
CA ALA A 129 -18.38 -1.14 31.23
C ALA A 129 -18.91 0.20 31.77
N GLU A 130 -19.80 0.88 31.04
CA GLU A 130 -20.44 2.13 31.46
C GLU A 130 -21.42 1.94 32.64
N GLU A 131 -22.02 0.75 32.78
CA GLU A 131 -23.00 0.43 33.82
C GLU A 131 -22.32 -0.03 35.10
N TYR A 132 -21.36 -0.96 34.99
CA TYR A 132 -20.72 -1.59 36.14
C TYR A 132 -19.42 -0.90 36.55
N GLY A 133 -18.79 -0.15 35.66
CA GLY A 133 -17.51 0.48 35.87
C GLY A 133 -16.32 -0.49 35.77
N VAL A 134 -15.20 -0.01 35.23
CA VAL A 134 -13.91 -0.70 35.21
C VAL A 134 -13.29 -0.64 36.61
N ARG A 135 -12.95 -1.81 37.15
CA ARG A 135 -12.26 -1.95 38.44
C ARG A 135 -10.74 -1.92 38.29
N ALA A 136 -10.20 -2.65 37.32
CA ALA A 136 -8.75 -2.76 37.10
C ALA A 136 -8.43 -3.21 35.66
N CYS A 137 -7.20 -2.95 35.21
CA CYS A 137 -6.68 -3.44 33.94
C CYS A 137 -5.33 -4.14 34.09
N LYS A 138 -5.05 -5.10 33.21
CA LYS A 138 -3.74 -5.72 33.03
C LYS A 138 -3.41 -5.73 31.55
N PHE A 139 -2.15 -5.43 31.23
CA PHE A 139 -1.68 -5.19 29.87
C PHE A 139 -0.64 -6.22 29.47
N TRP A 140 -0.57 -6.51 28.17
CA TRP A 140 0.58 -7.14 27.54
C TRP A 140 0.96 -6.36 26.28
N THR A 141 1.97 -6.87 25.58
CA THR A 141 2.62 -6.28 24.39
C THR A 141 1.66 -5.59 23.40
N TYR A 142 0.51 -6.23 23.07
CA TYR A 142 -0.39 -5.77 22.01
C TYR A 142 -1.86 -5.75 22.40
N GLY A 143 -2.18 -5.91 23.68
CA GLY A 143 -3.55 -5.86 24.17
C GLY A 143 -3.66 -5.81 25.68
N PHE A 144 -4.89 -5.75 26.18
CA PHE A 144 -5.19 -5.71 27.59
C PHE A 144 -6.52 -6.40 27.91
N VAL A 145 -6.73 -6.71 29.19
CA VAL A 145 -8.03 -7.09 29.73
C VAL A 145 -8.45 -6.07 30.77
N ALA A 146 -9.74 -5.74 30.80
CA ALA A 146 -10.38 -4.93 31.84
C ALA A 146 -11.29 -5.82 32.69
N LEU A 147 -11.12 -5.75 34.00
CA LEU A 147 -12.00 -6.35 35.00
C LEU A 147 -13.03 -5.30 35.43
N LEU A 148 -14.31 -5.62 35.31
CA LEU A 148 -15.42 -4.77 35.75
C LEU A 148 -15.78 -5.03 37.23
N ALA A 149 -16.54 -4.12 37.85
CA ALA A 149 -16.95 -4.27 39.25
C ALA A 149 -17.89 -5.47 39.50
N ASN A 150 -18.57 -5.97 38.46
CA ASN A 150 -19.40 -7.17 38.50
C ASN A 150 -18.62 -8.47 38.18
N ASN A 151 -17.29 -8.43 38.24
CA ASN A 151 -16.35 -9.49 37.89
C ASN A 151 -16.28 -9.89 36.40
N GLN A 152 -17.03 -9.25 35.50
CA GLN A 152 -16.89 -9.53 34.07
C GLN A 152 -15.53 -9.07 33.52
N LEU A 153 -15.03 -9.78 32.52
CA LEU A 153 -13.75 -9.51 31.87
C LEU A 153 -13.98 -9.13 30.41
N ILE A 154 -13.41 -7.99 29.99
CA ILE A 154 -13.42 -7.53 28.61
C ILE A 154 -11.99 -7.55 28.08
N ALA A 155 -11.75 -8.32 27.03
CA ALA A 155 -10.46 -8.42 26.37
C ALA A 155 -10.40 -7.53 25.11
N VAL A 156 -9.28 -6.83 24.94
CA VAL A 156 -8.91 -6.13 23.70
C VAL A 156 -7.58 -6.70 23.24
N SER A 157 -7.61 -7.46 22.13
CA SER A 157 -6.44 -8.23 21.68
C SER A 157 -5.55 -7.51 20.67
N ASN A 158 -5.89 -6.30 20.25
CA ASN A 158 -5.07 -5.48 19.35
C ASN A 158 -5.32 -4.00 19.64
N TYR A 159 -4.26 -3.20 19.79
CA TYR A 159 -4.35 -1.76 20.00
C TYR A 159 -4.64 -0.96 18.72
N ASP A 160 -4.21 -1.45 17.55
CA ASP A 160 -4.39 -0.78 16.25
C ASP A 160 -5.83 -0.92 15.72
N GLU A 161 -6.42 -2.10 15.88
CA GLU A 161 -7.84 -2.36 15.59
C GLU A 161 -8.54 -2.88 16.84
N PRO A 162 -8.88 -1.98 17.78
CA PRO A 162 -9.47 -2.39 19.05
C PRO A 162 -10.87 -2.99 18.84
N ARG A 163 -11.03 -4.25 19.25
CA ARG A 163 -12.30 -4.96 19.25
C ARG A 163 -12.55 -5.55 20.64
N PRO A 164 -13.20 -4.79 21.54
CA PRO A 164 -13.54 -5.27 22.88
C PRO A 164 -14.46 -6.49 22.80
N LYS A 165 -14.10 -7.56 23.51
CA LYS A 165 -14.86 -8.80 23.57
C LYS A 165 -15.03 -9.27 25.01
N LEU A 166 -16.23 -9.67 25.38
CA LEU A 166 -16.49 -10.31 26.66
C LEU A 166 -15.83 -11.70 26.68
N LEU A 167 -15.16 -12.04 27.77
CA LEU A 167 -14.69 -13.40 28.05
C LEU A 167 -15.81 -14.24 28.67
N ALA A 168 -15.52 -15.52 28.94
CA ALA A 168 -16.48 -16.43 29.55
C ALA A 168 -17.01 -15.88 30.89
N ARG A 169 -18.23 -16.29 31.25
CA ARG A 169 -18.92 -15.79 32.44
C ARG A 169 -18.10 -16.13 33.69
N CYS A 170 -17.65 -15.09 34.38
CA CYS A 170 -16.85 -15.21 35.58
C CYS A 170 -17.71 -15.67 36.78
N PRO A 171 -17.13 -16.39 37.74
CA PRO A 171 -17.82 -16.83 38.96
C PRO A 171 -18.19 -15.65 39.86
N GLU A 172 -19.22 -15.84 40.68
CA GLU A 172 -19.60 -14.93 41.76
C GLU A 172 -18.61 -15.08 42.94
N GLY A 173 -18.29 -13.98 43.62
CA GLY A 173 -17.38 -13.98 44.78
C GLY A 173 -16.44 -12.77 44.80
N GLU A 174 -15.60 -12.67 45.83
CA GLU A 174 -14.63 -11.58 45.96
C GLU A 174 -13.36 -11.89 45.15
N VAL A 175 -13.12 -11.10 44.10
CA VAL A 175 -11.84 -11.17 43.36
C VAL A 175 -10.74 -10.54 44.21
N SER A 176 -9.80 -11.38 44.66
CA SER A 176 -8.67 -11.01 45.51
C SER A 176 -7.44 -10.57 44.70
N SER A 177 -7.16 -11.24 43.58
CA SER A 177 -6.12 -10.85 42.61
C SER A 177 -6.33 -11.51 41.26
N TRP A 178 -5.56 -11.10 40.25
CA TRP A 178 -5.65 -11.68 38.92
C TRP A 178 -4.43 -11.37 38.05
N SER A 179 -4.20 -12.22 37.04
CA SER A 179 -3.10 -12.09 36.07
C SER A 179 -3.52 -12.61 34.69
N LEU A 180 -2.68 -12.33 33.69
CA LEU A 180 -2.89 -12.74 32.29
C LEU A 180 -1.83 -13.76 31.86
N ILE A 181 -2.25 -14.72 31.04
CA ILE A 181 -1.35 -15.50 30.18
C ILE A 181 -1.53 -14.94 28.76
N PRO A 182 -0.53 -14.23 28.21
CA PRO A 182 -0.67 -13.61 26.90
C PRO A 182 -0.84 -14.65 25.78
N PRO A 183 -1.54 -14.31 24.68
CA PRO A 183 -1.83 -15.26 23.60
C PRO A 183 -0.64 -15.99 22.94
N PRO A 184 0.61 -15.47 22.88
CA PRO A 184 1.73 -16.23 22.31
C PRO A 184 2.12 -17.45 23.14
N TYR A 185 1.68 -17.51 24.41
CA TYR A 185 2.02 -18.54 25.39
C TYR A 185 0.86 -19.48 25.68
N THR A 186 -0.29 -19.32 25.01
CA THR A 186 -1.46 -20.19 25.14
C THR A 186 -1.63 -21.08 23.90
N LEU A 187 -2.19 -22.28 24.08
CA LEU A 187 -2.45 -23.19 22.96
C LEU A 187 -3.56 -22.66 22.05
N SER A 188 -4.53 -21.99 22.64
CA SER A 188 -5.68 -21.36 21.97
C SER A 188 -5.30 -20.15 21.11
N ARG A 189 -4.12 -19.56 21.34
CA ARG A 189 -3.71 -18.25 20.80
C ARG A 189 -4.70 -17.14 21.15
N SER A 190 -5.44 -17.31 22.25
CA SER A 190 -6.25 -16.28 22.89
C SER A 190 -5.69 -15.96 24.27
N VAL A 191 -6.04 -14.78 24.79
CA VAL A 191 -5.66 -14.42 26.16
C VAL A 191 -6.41 -15.34 27.13
N GLU A 192 -5.69 -15.82 28.14
CA GLU A 192 -6.28 -16.55 29.27
C GLU A 192 -6.07 -15.71 30.53
N VAL A 193 -7.06 -15.70 31.42
CA VAL A 193 -7.07 -14.90 32.65
C VAL A 193 -7.08 -15.82 33.85
N LEU A 194 -6.13 -15.64 34.75
CA LEU A 194 -6.12 -16.27 36.07
C LEU A 194 -6.82 -15.34 37.05
N LEU A 195 -8.03 -15.71 37.48
CA LEU A 195 -8.86 -14.91 38.39
C LEU A 195 -8.96 -15.59 39.76
N ALA A 196 -8.34 -15.00 40.78
CA ALA A 196 -8.38 -15.54 42.14
C ALA A 196 -9.65 -15.09 42.88
N VAL A 197 -10.59 -16.01 43.06
CA VAL A 197 -11.89 -15.75 43.69
C VAL A 197 -12.02 -16.58 44.97
N ASP A 198 -12.30 -15.90 46.08
CA ASP A 198 -12.44 -16.48 47.42
C ASP A 198 -11.27 -17.38 47.86
N LYS A 199 -11.32 -18.70 47.58
CA LYS A 199 -10.30 -19.68 48.01
C LYS A 199 -9.49 -20.32 46.88
N THR A 200 -9.91 -20.13 45.63
CA THR A 200 -9.37 -20.84 44.46
C THR A 200 -8.99 -19.86 43.34
N ILE A 201 -8.48 -20.38 42.23
CA ILE A 201 -8.16 -19.63 41.01
C ILE A 201 -8.94 -20.24 39.86
N TYR A 202 -9.58 -19.39 39.07
CA TYR A 202 -10.25 -19.75 37.84
C TYR A 202 -9.37 -19.39 36.64
N LEU A 203 -9.24 -20.31 35.69
CA LEU A 203 -8.69 -20.04 34.37
C LEU A 203 -9.85 -19.69 33.44
N ILE A 204 -9.87 -18.46 32.95
CA ILE A 204 -10.97 -17.92 32.15
C ILE A 204 -10.45 -17.58 30.76
N ASP A 205 -11.08 -18.14 29.74
CA ASP A 205 -10.80 -17.84 28.33
C ASP A 205 -12.04 -17.25 27.64
N ALA A 206 -12.05 -17.24 26.30
CA ALA A 206 -13.18 -16.72 25.53
C ALA A 206 -14.45 -17.59 25.62
N THR A 207 -14.33 -18.84 26.05
CA THR A 207 -15.36 -19.89 25.97
C THR A 207 -15.77 -20.45 27.33
N ASP A 208 -14.82 -20.68 28.24
CA ASP A 208 -15.05 -21.36 29.51
C ASP A 208 -14.33 -20.67 30.69
N ALA A 209 -14.82 -20.96 31.89
CA ALA A 209 -14.26 -20.54 33.16
C ALA A 209 -14.04 -21.78 34.05
N GLU A 210 -12.81 -22.29 34.04
CA GLU A 210 -12.44 -23.54 34.71
C GLU A 210 -11.88 -23.28 36.12
N ASP A 211 -12.47 -23.89 37.15
CA ASP A 211 -11.93 -23.87 38.51
C ASP A 211 -10.72 -24.79 38.63
N LYS A 212 -9.58 -24.26 39.10
CA LYS A 212 -8.36 -25.06 39.37
C LYS A 212 -8.35 -25.73 40.74
N VAL A 213 -9.43 -25.58 41.52
CA VAL A 213 -9.75 -26.31 42.75
C VAL A 213 -8.65 -26.21 43.83
N LEU A 214 -8.05 -25.02 43.95
CA LEU A 214 -7.07 -24.72 45.00
C LEU A 214 -7.79 -24.43 46.33
N GLN A 215 -7.13 -24.69 47.46
CA GLN A 215 -7.74 -24.57 48.80
C GLN A 215 -7.07 -23.54 49.72
N ASN A 216 -5.94 -22.95 49.31
CA ASN A 216 -5.08 -22.09 50.13
C ASN A 216 -5.28 -20.59 49.88
N GLY A 217 -6.36 -20.20 49.19
CA GLY A 217 -6.75 -18.81 49.04
C GLY A 217 -7.38 -18.21 50.31
N PRO A 218 -7.69 -16.90 50.31
CA PRO A 218 -7.57 -15.96 49.18
C PRO A 218 -6.14 -15.71 48.74
N PHE A 219 -5.92 -15.75 47.43
CA PHE A 219 -4.63 -15.46 46.82
C PHE A 219 -4.55 -13.96 46.56
N LYS A 220 -3.88 -13.22 47.45
CA LYS A 220 -3.83 -11.74 47.38
C LYS A 220 -2.98 -11.21 46.23
N HIS A 221 -2.12 -12.05 45.67
CA HIS A 221 -1.39 -11.77 44.44
C HIS A 221 -1.28 -13.04 43.59
N ALA A 222 -1.44 -12.86 42.29
CA ALA A 222 -1.15 -13.85 41.27
C ALA A 222 -0.36 -13.13 40.17
N SER A 223 0.78 -13.67 39.77
CA SER A 223 1.61 -13.12 38.69
C SER A 223 2.15 -14.24 37.82
N VAL A 224 2.03 -14.08 36.51
CA VAL A 224 2.45 -15.08 35.51
C VAL A 224 3.84 -14.72 35.01
N SER A 225 4.71 -15.72 34.90
CA SER A 225 6.07 -15.57 34.36
C SER A 225 6.06 -15.03 32.93
N PRO A 226 7.11 -14.32 32.47
CA PRO A 226 7.16 -13.78 31.11
C PRO A 226 6.96 -14.81 30.00
N THR A 227 7.28 -16.09 30.24
CA THR A 227 7.05 -17.18 29.26
C THR A 227 5.70 -17.89 29.42
N GLY A 228 4.87 -17.51 30.40
CA GLY A 228 3.58 -18.15 30.67
C GLY A 228 3.67 -19.53 31.31
N ARG A 229 4.88 -20.01 31.65
CA ARG A 229 5.10 -21.38 32.15
C ARG A 229 4.82 -21.54 33.65
N PHE A 230 5.08 -20.49 34.42
CA PHE A 230 4.98 -20.51 35.87
C PHE A 230 4.06 -19.40 36.38
N VAL A 231 3.48 -19.63 37.56
CA VAL A 231 2.63 -18.68 38.28
C VAL A 231 3.15 -18.53 39.71
N ALA A 232 3.35 -17.29 40.12
CA ALA A 232 3.67 -16.91 41.50
C ALA A 232 2.38 -16.52 42.21
N LEU A 233 2.09 -17.15 43.35
CA LEU A 233 0.90 -16.93 44.16
C LEU A 233 1.26 -16.51 45.58
N TYR A 234 0.62 -15.46 46.08
CA TYR A 234 0.70 -15.08 47.50
C TYR A 234 -0.52 -15.60 48.26
N THR A 235 -0.32 -16.59 49.11
CA THR A 235 -1.39 -17.33 49.80
C THR A 235 -1.95 -16.56 50.99
N ALA A 236 -3.08 -17.01 51.52
CA ALA A 236 -3.69 -16.44 52.72
C ALA A 236 -2.80 -16.56 53.98
N GLU A 237 -1.91 -17.55 54.00
CA GLU A 237 -0.93 -17.76 55.08
C GLU A 237 0.25 -16.79 55.02
N GLY A 238 0.31 -15.93 53.99
CA GLY A 238 1.43 -15.00 53.79
C GLY A 238 2.63 -15.62 53.08
N LYS A 239 2.46 -16.79 52.47
CA LYS A 239 3.53 -17.52 51.77
C LYS A 239 3.46 -17.32 50.27
N VAL A 240 4.59 -17.54 49.62
CA VAL A 240 4.75 -17.39 48.18
C VAL A 240 4.95 -18.76 47.57
N TRP A 241 4.07 -19.13 46.65
CA TRP A 241 4.14 -20.39 45.91
C TRP A 241 4.51 -20.12 44.47
N VAL A 242 5.46 -20.88 43.94
CA VAL A 242 5.72 -20.95 42.51
C VAL A 242 5.19 -22.29 42.02
N VAL A 243 4.22 -22.24 41.11
CA VAL A 243 3.53 -23.40 40.53
C VAL A 243 3.61 -23.36 39.00
N SER A 244 3.35 -24.49 38.34
CA SER A 244 3.10 -24.53 36.90
C SER A 244 1.81 -23.78 36.54
N SER A 245 1.71 -23.25 35.31
CA SER A 245 0.51 -22.54 34.85
C SER A 245 -0.74 -23.41 34.74
N ASP A 246 -0.59 -24.73 34.66
CA ASP A 246 -1.68 -25.71 34.78
C ASP A 246 -2.01 -26.10 36.23
N PHE A 247 -1.28 -25.53 37.21
CA PHE A 247 -1.40 -25.79 38.65
C PHE A 247 -1.16 -27.24 39.09
N GLN A 248 -0.60 -28.09 38.24
CA GLN A 248 -0.35 -29.50 38.56
C GLN A 248 0.90 -29.71 39.43
N SER A 249 1.89 -28.83 39.30
CA SER A 249 3.19 -28.95 39.96
C SER A 249 3.50 -27.72 40.81
N LYS A 250 3.95 -27.94 42.05
CA LYS A 250 4.49 -26.90 42.93
C LYS A 250 6.01 -27.01 42.96
N TYR A 251 6.70 -25.94 42.55
CA TYR A 251 8.15 -25.90 42.41
C TYR A 251 8.87 -25.25 43.59
N SER A 252 8.28 -24.22 44.19
CA SER A 252 8.92 -23.48 45.28
C SER A 252 7.88 -22.99 46.30
N GLU A 253 8.27 -22.95 47.57
CA GLU A 253 7.57 -22.26 48.65
C GLU A 253 8.56 -21.37 49.39
N TYR A 254 8.18 -20.13 49.64
CA TYR A 254 8.94 -19.20 50.47
C TYR A 254 8.02 -18.51 51.46
N ASP A 255 8.46 -18.43 52.72
CA ASP A 255 7.78 -17.69 53.78
C ASP A 255 8.59 -16.40 54.06
N PRO A 256 8.07 -15.21 53.67
CA PRO A 256 8.74 -13.95 53.93
C PRO A 256 8.78 -13.58 55.42
N GLN A 257 8.05 -14.30 56.29
CA GLN A 257 7.89 -14.02 57.72
C GLN A 257 7.29 -12.63 58.00
N SER A 258 6.63 -12.03 57.00
CA SER A 258 5.94 -10.76 57.12
C SER A 258 4.43 -10.99 57.18
N ARG A 259 3.75 -10.27 58.08
CA ARG A 259 2.28 -10.26 58.16
C ARG A 259 1.67 -9.17 57.27
N VAL A 260 2.50 -8.29 56.73
CA VAL A 260 2.08 -7.21 55.85
C VAL A 260 1.93 -7.76 54.44
N THR A 261 0.80 -7.49 53.80
CA THR A 261 0.59 -7.90 52.41
C THR A 261 1.57 -7.09 51.53
N PRO A 262 2.36 -7.75 50.66
CA PRO A 262 3.27 -7.03 49.78
C PRO A 262 2.51 -6.12 48.81
N ARG A 263 3.17 -5.05 48.35
CA ARG A 263 2.61 -4.13 47.35
C ARG A 263 2.59 -4.77 45.98
N THR A 264 3.67 -5.47 45.61
CA THR A 264 3.81 -6.11 44.30
C THR A 264 4.47 -7.49 44.43
N VAL A 265 4.07 -8.39 43.54
CA VAL A 265 4.70 -9.70 43.31
C VAL A 265 4.91 -9.82 41.80
N GLU A 266 6.14 -9.69 41.35
CA GLU A 266 6.48 -9.64 39.92
C GLU A 266 7.65 -10.55 39.60
N TRP A 267 7.78 -10.97 38.34
CA TRP A 267 8.85 -11.84 37.90
C TRP A 267 10.12 -11.06 37.52
N CYS A 268 11.28 -11.58 37.91
CA CYS A 268 12.59 -11.08 37.50
C CYS A 268 13.21 -12.08 36.53
N GLY A 269 13.01 -11.84 35.23
CA GLY A 269 13.23 -12.88 34.23
C GLY A 269 12.17 -13.97 34.35
N ASP A 270 12.53 -15.22 34.05
CA ASP A 270 11.59 -16.35 34.08
C ASP A 270 11.86 -17.33 35.25
N ASP A 271 12.89 -17.06 36.04
CA ASP A 271 13.46 -18.00 37.01
C ASP A 271 13.50 -17.50 38.45
N ALA A 272 13.11 -16.24 38.70
CA ALA A 272 12.96 -15.68 40.05
C ALA A 272 11.74 -14.76 40.17
N VAL A 273 11.25 -14.65 41.41
CA VAL A 273 10.11 -13.81 41.79
C VAL A 273 10.57 -12.72 42.74
N VAL A 274 10.24 -11.47 42.44
CA VAL A 274 10.47 -10.31 43.29
C VAL A 274 9.20 -9.97 44.04
N ILE A 275 9.34 -9.75 45.33
CA ILE A 275 8.27 -9.28 46.21
C ILE A 275 8.72 -7.99 46.85
N ALA A 276 7.90 -6.95 46.76
CA ALA A 276 8.23 -5.65 47.31
C ALA A 276 7.19 -5.21 48.34
N TRP A 277 7.70 -4.71 49.46
CA TRP A 277 6.98 -3.89 50.44
C TRP A 277 7.35 -2.42 50.21
N GLU A 278 7.17 -1.56 51.22
CA GLU A 278 7.56 -0.14 51.09
C GLU A 278 9.09 -0.01 51.10
N ASP A 279 9.77 -0.53 52.12
CA ASP A 279 11.21 -0.32 52.37
C ASP A 279 12.08 -1.57 52.13
N GLU A 280 11.50 -2.70 51.77
CA GLU A 280 12.26 -3.93 51.49
C GLU A 280 11.73 -4.69 50.27
N ILE A 281 12.64 -5.35 49.56
CA ILE A 281 12.31 -6.30 48.49
C ILE A 281 13.02 -7.64 48.74
N HIS A 282 12.33 -8.73 48.44
CA HIS A 282 12.86 -10.08 48.44
C HIS A 282 12.90 -10.62 47.01
N LEU A 283 14.08 -11.02 46.55
CA LEU A 283 14.27 -11.80 45.33
C LEU A 283 14.28 -13.28 45.70
N ILE A 284 13.33 -14.03 45.19
CA ILE A 284 13.07 -15.44 45.54
C ILE A 284 13.39 -16.31 44.35
N GLY A 285 14.25 -17.30 44.55
CA GLY A 285 14.61 -18.28 43.55
C GLY A 285 13.99 -19.65 43.81
N PRO A 286 14.43 -20.66 43.05
CA PRO A 286 14.03 -22.04 43.26
C PRO A 286 14.34 -22.53 44.69
N ASN A 287 13.56 -23.51 45.17
CA ASN A 287 13.76 -24.16 46.47
C ASN A 287 13.71 -23.21 47.68
N GLY A 288 12.99 -22.10 47.59
CA GLY A 288 12.84 -21.13 48.68
C GLY A 288 14.08 -20.30 49.01
N ALA A 289 15.12 -20.32 48.16
CA ALA A 289 16.26 -19.42 48.31
C ALA A 289 15.82 -17.97 48.12
N ALA A 290 16.32 -17.05 48.95
CA ALA A 290 15.97 -15.64 48.86
C ALA A 290 17.15 -14.72 49.18
N VAL A 291 17.18 -13.58 48.50
CA VAL A 291 18.09 -12.45 48.74
C VAL A 291 17.23 -11.22 49.07
N LYS A 292 17.64 -10.44 50.06
CA LYS A 292 16.90 -9.27 50.56
C LYS A 292 17.64 -7.99 50.25
N TYR A 293 16.92 -6.98 49.78
CA TYR A 293 17.44 -5.62 49.62
C TYR A 293 16.55 -4.63 50.38
N TYR A 294 17.20 -3.67 51.03
CA TYR A 294 16.55 -2.66 51.87
C TYR A 294 16.75 -1.29 51.25
N TYR A 295 15.73 -0.43 51.39
CA TYR A 295 15.65 0.90 50.82
C TYR A 295 15.16 1.90 51.86
N ASP A 296 15.52 3.16 51.68
CA ASP A 296 15.11 4.25 52.57
C ASP A 296 13.70 4.81 52.23
N GLY A 297 13.08 4.33 51.15
CA GLY A 297 11.75 4.75 50.69
C GLY A 297 11.11 3.74 49.72
N THR A 298 9.93 4.05 49.19
CA THR A 298 9.16 3.12 48.34
C THR A 298 9.89 2.75 47.06
N VAL A 299 9.90 1.45 46.78
CA VAL A 299 10.41 0.90 45.52
C VAL A 299 9.27 0.54 44.58
N HIS A 300 9.27 1.13 43.40
CA HIS A 300 8.36 0.74 42.33
C HIS A 300 9.02 -0.32 41.44
N VAL A 301 8.41 -1.50 41.38
CA VAL A 301 8.89 -2.63 40.56
C VAL A 301 8.22 -2.58 39.19
N VAL A 302 9.03 -2.40 38.15
CA VAL A 302 8.59 -2.44 36.76
C VAL A 302 9.13 -3.72 36.11
N PRO A 303 8.27 -4.70 35.80
CA PRO A 303 8.72 -5.97 35.23
C PRO A 303 9.23 -5.80 33.79
N GLU A 304 10.31 -6.50 33.48
CA GLU A 304 10.86 -6.67 32.12
C GLU A 304 11.00 -8.17 31.83
N PHE A 305 11.16 -8.58 30.58
CA PHE A 305 11.23 -10.02 30.27
C PHE A 305 12.54 -10.68 30.74
N ASP A 306 13.59 -9.90 30.96
CA ASP A 306 14.95 -10.33 31.33
C ASP A 306 15.36 -9.87 32.75
N GLY A 307 14.47 -9.23 33.50
CA GLY A 307 14.75 -8.73 34.85
C GLY A 307 13.64 -7.82 35.37
N VAL A 308 13.96 -6.97 36.35
CA VAL A 308 13.07 -5.90 36.82
C VAL A 308 13.82 -4.58 36.91
N ARG A 309 13.14 -3.49 36.55
CA ARG A 309 13.57 -2.13 36.88
C ARG A 309 13.00 -1.77 38.24
N LEU A 310 13.87 -1.34 39.14
CA LEU A 310 13.52 -0.84 40.47
C LEU A 310 13.68 0.67 40.44
N VAL A 311 12.57 1.38 40.58
CA VAL A 311 12.53 2.84 40.50
C VAL A 311 12.20 3.39 41.88
N THR A 312 13.10 4.19 42.42
CA THR A 312 12.90 5.01 43.61
C THR A 312 12.97 6.49 43.23
N ASN A 313 12.72 7.38 44.19
CA ASN A 313 12.93 8.81 44.01
C ASN A 313 14.35 9.15 43.54
N ASP A 314 15.34 8.45 44.09
CA ASP A 314 16.75 8.77 43.87
C ASP A 314 17.43 7.92 42.80
N THR A 315 16.95 6.70 42.54
CA THR A 315 17.69 5.72 41.72
C THR A 315 16.81 4.87 40.82
N CYS A 316 17.37 4.45 39.70
CA CYS A 316 16.78 3.50 38.75
C CYS A 316 17.79 2.39 38.61
N GLU A 317 17.45 1.26 39.20
CA GLU A 317 18.29 0.09 39.25
C GLU A 317 17.71 -1.01 38.35
N PHE A 318 18.58 -1.85 37.80
CA PHE A 318 18.19 -3.03 37.06
C PHE A 318 18.65 -4.27 37.82
N LEU A 319 17.69 -5.04 38.30
CA LEU A 319 17.91 -6.32 38.98
C LEU A 319 17.63 -7.43 37.98
N HIS A 320 18.65 -8.25 37.72
CA HIS A 320 18.53 -9.31 36.71
C HIS A 320 19.49 -10.48 37.01
N LYS A 321 19.24 -11.62 36.36
CA LYS A 321 20.12 -12.79 36.41
C LYS A 321 21.45 -12.49 35.73
N VAL A 322 22.56 -12.89 36.34
CA VAL A 322 23.88 -12.87 35.70
C VAL A 322 23.88 -13.89 34.56
N ALA A 323 24.19 -13.45 33.35
CA ALA A 323 24.23 -14.34 32.19
C ALA A 323 25.34 -15.39 32.32
N ASP A 324 25.09 -16.62 31.84
CA ASP A 324 26.01 -17.76 31.96
C ASP A 324 27.43 -17.46 31.42
N VAL A 325 27.53 -16.71 30.32
CA VAL A 325 28.82 -16.27 29.73
C VAL A 325 29.58 -15.33 30.65
N THR A 326 28.86 -14.51 31.41
CA THR A 326 29.45 -13.57 32.37
C THR A 326 29.87 -14.33 33.62
N GLU A 327 29.05 -15.26 34.10
CA GLU A 327 29.39 -16.18 35.19
C GLU A 327 30.67 -16.96 34.86
N ALA A 328 30.73 -17.56 33.67
CA ALA A 328 31.87 -18.34 33.23
C ALA A 328 33.18 -17.55 33.27
N ILE A 329 33.16 -16.24 33.08
CA ILE A 329 34.38 -15.40 33.09
C ILE A 329 34.73 -14.94 34.51
N PHE A 330 33.78 -14.33 35.23
CA PHE A 330 34.10 -13.61 36.46
C PHE A 330 33.88 -14.41 37.76
N ARG A 331 33.26 -15.60 37.69
CA ARG A 331 33.05 -16.44 38.88
C ARG A 331 34.38 -16.72 39.59
N LEU A 332 34.35 -16.62 40.92
CA LEU A 332 35.55 -16.85 41.75
C LEU A 332 36.14 -18.24 41.49
N GLY A 333 37.42 -18.29 41.14
CA GLY A 333 38.12 -19.52 40.83
C GLY A 333 37.75 -20.14 39.47
N SER A 334 37.09 -19.38 38.59
CA SER A 334 36.77 -19.86 37.25
C SER A 334 38.04 -20.21 36.46
N THR A 335 38.07 -21.45 35.96
CA THR A 335 39.11 -21.96 35.05
C THR A 335 38.59 -22.08 33.62
N SER A 336 37.51 -21.37 33.27
CA SER A 336 36.97 -21.39 31.91
C SER A 336 38.00 -20.83 30.92
N PRO A 337 38.00 -21.29 29.65
CA PRO A 337 38.89 -20.74 28.63
C PRO A 337 38.79 -19.21 28.50
N ALA A 338 37.59 -18.65 28.63
CA ALA A 338 37.32 -17.22 28.55
C ALA A 338 37.87 -16.44 29.77
N SER A 339 37.77 -16.99 30.98
CA SER A 339 38.41 -16.44 32.20
C SER A 339 39.93 -16.39 32.02
N VAL A 340 40.54 -17.49 31.57
CA VAL A 340 41.99 -17.56 31.30
C VAL A 340 42.40 -16.58 30.21
N LEU A 341 41.59 -16.39 29.17
CA LEU A 341 41.84 -15.41 28.11
C LEU A 341 41.83 -13.97 28.65
N LEU A 342 40.87 -13.63 29.52
CA LEU A 342 40.81 -12.32 30.16
C LEU A 342 42.04 -12.07 31.06
N ASP A 343 42.42 -13.05 31.89
CA ASP A 343 43.64 -12.98 32.71
C ASP A 343 44.91 -12.82 31.87
N SER A 344 44.92 -13.43 30.68
CA SER A 344 46.05 -13.35 29.75
C SER A 344 46.25 -11.92 29.23
N VAL A 345 45.19 -11.12 29.09
CA VAL A 345 45.30 -9.70 28.74
C VAL A 345 46.02 -8.92 29.84
N ASP A 346 45.71 -9.19 31.11
CA ASP A 346 46.36 -8.52 32.24
C ASP A 346 47.85 -8.87 32.32
N LEU A 347 48.19 -10.13 32.03
CA LEU A 347 49.58 -10.58 31.93
C LEU A 347 50.30 -9.95 30.73
N LEU A 348 49.61 -9.82 29.60
CA LEU A 348 50.12 -9.17 28.39
C LEU A 348 50.42 -7.69 28.63
N GLU A 349 49.52 -6.96 29.29
CA GLU A 349 49.74 -5.56 29.68
C GLU A 349 50.94 -5.40 30.62
N LYS A 350 51.13 -6.37 31.52
CA LYS A 350 52.31 -6.46 32.40
C LYS A 350 53.58 -6.98 31.70
N LYS A 351 53.52 -7.25 30.39
CA LYS A 351 54.62 -7.81 29.57
C LYS A 351 55.16 -9.14 30.12
N SER A 352 54.30 -9.95 30.72
CA SER A 352 54.66 -11.25 31.27
C SER A 352 54.64 -12.33 30.19
N PRO A 353 55.66 -13.20 30.09
CA PRO A 353 55.68 -14.32 29.14
C PRO A 353 54.58 -15.36 29.43
N ARG A 354 54.05 -15.37 30.67
CA ARG A 354 52.95 -16.26 31.09
C ARG A 354 51.66 -16.03 30.31
N ALA A 355 51.52 -14.89 29.63
CA ALA A 355 50.39 -14.65 28.73
C ALA A 355 50.37 -15.64 27.55
N ASP A 356 51.53 -15.99 26.99
CA ASP A 356 51.62 -16.97 25.90
C ASP A 356 51.36 -18.40 26.42
N GLU A 357 51.91 -18.75 27.60
CA GLU A 357 51.65 -20.05 28.25
C GLU A 357 50.15 -20.30 28.44
N ASN A 358 49.42 -19.29 28.92
CA ASN A 358 47.98 -19.38 29.10
C ASN A 358 47.23 -19.56 27.78
N ILE A 359 47.64 -18.85 26.73
CA ILE A 359 47.06 -18.98 25.39
C ILE A 359 47.31 -20.38 24.81
N GLN A 360 48.53 -20.90 24.92
CA GLN A 360 48.84 -22.27 24.46
C GLN A 360 48.00 -23.31 25.21
N ARG A 361 47.76 -23.09 26.52
CA ARG A 361 46.92 -23.98 27.35
C ARG A 361 45.47 -24.05 26.86
N ILE A 362 44.91 -22.95 26.37
CA ILE A 362 43.51 -22.88 25.90
C ILE A 362 43.38 -22.96 24.38
N LYS A 363 44.46 -23.22 23.64
CA LYS A 363 44.50 -23.11 22.17
C LYS A 363 43.39 -23.88 21.46
N SER A 364 43.06 -25.08 21.94
CA SER A 364 42.00 -25.92 21.34
C SER A 364 40.59 -25.37 21.51
N THR A 365 40.33 -24.58 22.56
CA THR A 365 39.02 -23.98 22.90
C THR A 365 39.04 -22.46 22.79
N LEU A 366 40.10 -21.89 22.21
CA LEU A 366 40.28 -20.45 22.06
C LEU A 366 39.17 -19.78 21.23
N PRO A 367 38.62 -20.37 20.15
CA PRO A 367 37.48 -19.77 19.45
C PRO A 367 36.28 -19.55 20.37
N GLU A 368 35.90 -20.57 21.16
CA GLU A 368 34.81 -20.49 22.14
C GLU A 368 35.11 -19.46 23.24
N ALA A 369 36.36 -19.37 23.69
CA ALA A 369 36.80 -18.35 24.65
C ALA A 369 36.60 -16.93 24.12
N VAL A 370 36.96 -16.69 22.85
CA VAL A 370 36.77 -15.40 22.17
C VAL A 370 35.28 -15.08 22.09
N ASP A 371 34.45 -16.00 21.60
CA ASP A 371 33.00 -15.80 21.46
C ASP A 371 32.33 -15.53 22.82
N THR A 372 32.76 -16.21 23.88
CA THR A 372 32.27 -16.01 25.25
C THR A 372 32.64 -14.62 25.77
N CYS A 373 33.87 -14.15 25.53
CA CYS A 373 34.27 -12.78 25.88
C CYS A 373 33.46 -11.73 25.10
N VAL A 374 33.19 -11.96 23.80
CA VAL A 374 32.36 -11.07 22.97
C VAL A 374 30.94 -10.99 23.53
N LYS A 375 30.30 -12.14 23.80
CA LYS A 375 28.93 -12.21 24.33
C LYS A 375 28.83 -11.59 25.73
N ALA A 376 29.78 -11.89 26.62
CA ALA A 376 29.83 -11.28 27.95
C ALA A 376 29.95 -9.76 27.91
N ALA A 377 30.67 -9.20 26.93
CA ALA A 377 30.76 -7.75 26.76
C ALA A 377 29.38 -7.11 26.50
N GLY A 378 28.46 -7.80 25.83
CA GLY A 378 27.08 -7.34 25.62
C GLY A 378 26.28 -7.18 26.91
N HIS A 379 26.46 -8.11 27.86
CA HIS A 379 25.72 -8.11 29.12
C HIS A 379 26.32 -7.14 30.16
N GLU A 380 27.57 -6.73 30.04
CA GLU A 380 28.16 -5.73 30.94
C GLU A 380 27.63 -4.32 30.66
N LEU A 381 27.36 -3.56 31.73
CA LEU A 381 26.94 -2.16 31.63
C LEU A 381 28.12 -1.19 31.74
N ASP A 382 29.17 -1.56 32.48
CA ASP A 382 30.35 -0.73 32.68
C ASP A 382 31.27 -0.76 31.45
N VAL A 383 31.57 0.43 30.92
CA VAL A 383 32.40 0.64 29.72
C VAL A 383 33.82 0.10 29.87
N TYR A 384 34.38 0.12 31.08
CA TYR A 384 35.70 -0.44 31.36
C TYR A 384 35.71 -1.95 31.13
N TRP A 385 34.74 -2.66 31.68
CA TRP A 385 34.65 -4.12 31.55
C TRP A 385 34.28 -4.56 30.14
N GLN A 386 33.37 -3.86 29.46
CA GLN A 386 33.09 -4.05 28.03
C GLN A 386 34.38 -3.98 27.20
N LYS A 387 35.19 -2.93 27.38
CA LYS A 387 36.45 -2.75 26.66
C LYS A 387 37.47 -3.84 26.98
N ARG A 388 37.56 -4.26 28.24
CA ARG A 388 38.49 -5.32 28.66
C ARG A 388 38.12 -6.67 28.04
N LEU A 389 36.84 -7.03 28.05
CA LEU A 389 36.34 -8.24 27.42
C LEU A 389 36.58 -8.24 25.91
N LEU A 390 36.30 -7.12 25.23
CA LEU A 390 36.60 -6.97 23.80
C LEU A 390 38.10 -7.00 23.51
N LYS A 391 38.94 -6.47 24.41
CA LYS A 391 40.40 -6.58 24.28
C LYS A 391 40.88 -8.03 24.42
N ALA A 392 40.28 -8.80 25.31
CA ALA A 392 40.54 -10.23 25.46
C ALA A 392 40.14 -11.02 24.22
N ALA A 393 38.95 -10.78 23.70
CA ALA A 393 38.50 -11.35 22.43
C ALA A 393 39.43 -10.95 21.26
N SER A 394 39.82 -9.68 21.16
CA SER A 394 40.75 -9.21 20.13
C SER A 394 42.13 -9.87 20.23
N TYR A 395 42.63 -10.11 21.45
CA TYR A 395 43.88 -10.81 21.66
C TYR A 395 43.78 -12.27 21.25
N GLY A 396 42.75 -13.00 21.69
CA GLY A 396 42.54 -14.40 21.31
C GLY A 396 42.38 -14.58 19.80
N LYS A 397 41.61 -13.70 19.15
CA LYS A 397 41.47 -13.66 17.69
C LYS A 397 42.81 -13.51 16.96
N SER A 398 43.74 -12.70 17.49
CA SER A 398 45.05 -12.48 16.84
C SER A 398 45.96 -13.72 16.79
N VAL A 399 45.64 -14.73 17.60
CA VAL A 399 46.39 -15.99 17.68
C VAL A 399 45.77 -17.09 16.80
N LEU A 400 44.50 -16.93 16.40
CA LEU A 400 43.79 -17.92 15.57
C LEU A 400 44.11 -17.70 14.09
N ASP A 401 44.48 -18.77 13.38
CA ASP A 401 44.75 -18.72 11.93
C ASP A 401 43.48 -18.47 11.10
N LEU A 402 42.34 -19.00 11.55
CA LEU A 402 41.02 -18.88 10.93
C LEU A 402 39.98 -18.57 12.01
N TYR A 403 39.38 -17.38 11.97
CA TYR A 403 38.30 -16.98 12.88
C TYR A 403 37.34 -16.01 12.18
N ASN A 404 36.04 -16.28 12.24
CA ASN A 404 35.04 -15.35 11.73
C ASN A 404 34.89 -14.17 12.72
N SER A 405 35.16 -12.97 12.24
CA SER A 405 35.13 -11.76 13.06
C SER A 405 33.80 -11.02 13.06
N ASP A 406 32.80 -11.50 12.33
CA ASP A 406 31.52 -10.83 12.16
C ASP A 406 30.84 -10.58 13.52
N GLU A 407 30.74 -11.60 14.38
CA GLU A 407 30.14 -11.45 15.73
C GLU A 407 30.86 -10.40 16.60
N PHE A 408 32.19 -10.32 16.49
CA PHE A 408 32.98 -9.32 17.20
C PHE A 408 32.63 -7.91 16.70
N VAL A 409 32.59 -7.71 15.39
CA VAL A 409 32.28 -6.41 14.78
C VAL A 409 30.85 -6.00 15.14
N GLU A 410 29.88 -6.89 14.94
CA GLU A 410 28.49 -6.63 15.29
C GLU A 410 28.33 -6.25 16.77
N MET A 411 28.98 -6.97 17.69
CA MET A 411 28.90 -6.66 19.12
C MET A 411 29.44 -5.26 19.42
N THR A 412 30.56 -4.86 18.79
CA THR A 412 31.08 -3.49 18.97
C THR A 412 30.14 -2.42 18.42
N GLU A 413 29.43 -2.70 17.33
CA GLU A 413 28.40 -1.81 16.78
C GLU A 413 27.21 -1.68 17.73
N LYS A 414 26.69 -2.81 18.22
CA LYS A 414 25.59 -2.89 19.19
C LYS A 414 25.92 -2.14 20.48
N LEU A 415 27.11 -2.36 21.04
CA LEU A 415 27.56 -1.67 22.26
C LEU A 415 27.68 -0.16 22.09
N ARG A 416 28.09 0.31 20.91
CA ARG A 416 28.17 1.74 20.61
C ARG A 416 26.80 2.40 20.62
N VAL A 417 25.79 1.74 20.05
CA VAL A 417 24.40 2.19 20.04
C VAL A 417 23.81 2.16 21.46
N LEU A 418 23.96 1.03 22.16
CA LEU A 418 23.51 0.85 23.55
C LEU A 418 24.07 1.95 24.46
N LYS A 419 25.36 2.24 24.36
CA LYS A 419 26.00 3.31 25.14
C LYS A 419 25.39 4.69 24.84
N ALA A 420 25.09 4.98 23.58
CA ALA A 420 24.55 6.28 23.19
C ALA A 420 23.12 6.50 23.72
N VAL A 421 22.27 5.47 23.70
CA VAL A 421 20.89 5.58 24.18
C VAL A 421 20.75 5.50 25.70
N ARG A 422 21.70 4.83 26.37
CA ARG A 422 21.80 4.80 27.85
C ARG A 422 22.39 6.07 28.45
N ASP A 423 22.85 7.02 27.64
CA ASP A 423 23.29 8.31 28.15
C ASP A 423 22.14 9.00 28.90
N TYR A 424 22.42 9.59 30.05
CA TYR A 424 21.39 10.17 30.93
C TYR A 424 20.57 11.28 30.24
N GLN A 425 21.11 11.95 29.22
CA GLN A 425 20.39 12.95 28.44
C GLN A 425 19.25 12.36 27.61
N VAL A 426 19.40 11.09 27.21
CA VAL A 426 18.40 10.30 26.48
C VAL A 426 17.54 9.49 27.47
N GLY A 427 18.19 8.86 28.45
CA GLY A 427 17.54 8.18 29.57
C GLY A 427 16.82 6.89 29.19
N PHE A 428 17.42 6.07 28.31
CA PHE A 428 16.84 4.83 27.79
C PHE A 428 17.68 3.60 28.23
N PRO A 429 17.42 3.01 29.42
CA PRO A 429 18.22 1.96 30.04
C PRO A 429 17.92 0.57 29.46
N ILE A 430 18.01 0.42 28.13
CA ILE A 430 17.74 -0.85 27.47
C ILE A 430 18.88 -1.86 27.70
N SER A 431 18.56 -3.10 28.03
CA SER A 431 19.53 -4.19 28.11
C SER A 431 19.97 -4.67 26.72
N TYR A 432 21.01 -5.51 26.64
CA TYR A 432 21.42 -6.12 25.38
C TYR A 432 20.33 -7.05 24.83
N ASP A 433 19.74 -7.89 25.68
CA ASP A 433 18.68 -8.82 25.27
C ASP A 433 17.41 -8.08 24.84
N GLN A 434 17.06 -7.00 25.54
CA GLN A 434 15.97 -6.11 25.15
C GLN A 434 16.22 -5.45 23.81
N TYR A 435 17.45 -4.99 23.53
CA TYR A 435 17.81 -4.43 22.23
C TYR A 435 17.67 -5.47 21.10
N MET A 436 18.10 -6.70 21.34
CA MET A 436 17.94 -7.79 20.35
C MET A 436 16.47 -8.09 20.06
N ARG A 437 15.62 -8.08 21.08
CA ARG A 437 14.18 -8.33 20.93
C ARG A 437 13.42 -7.15 20.33
N LEU A 438 13.77 -5.92 20.72
CA LEU A 438 13.14 -4.70 20.22
C LEU A 438 13.50 -4.45 18.75
N THR A 439 14.74 -4.75 18.36
CA THR A 439 15.40 -4.41 17.07
C THR A 439 15.86 -2.95 16.96
N PRO A 440 16.93 -2.67 16.18
CA PRO A 440 17.44 -1.32 15.99
C PRO A 440 16.43 -0.36 15.34
N GLU A 441 15.61 -0.84 14.42
CA GLU A 441 14.60 -0.04 13.71
C GLU A 441 13.53 0.49 14.66
N LYS A 442 13.06 -0.36 15.59
CA LYS A 442 12.08 0.04 16.61
C LYS A 442 12.70 0.91 17.71
N LEU A 443 13.98 0.71 18.03
CA LEU A 443 14.70 1.66 18.89
C LEU A 443 14.74 3.05 18.26
N ILE A 444 15.07 3.14 16.96
CA ILE A 444 15.06 4.41 16.22
C ILE A 444 13.66 5.04 16.25
N GLU A 445 12.60 4.26 16.04
CA GLU A 445 11.21 4.72 16.13
C GLU A 445 10.90 5.36 17.51
N ARG A 446 11.30 4.70 18.60
CA ARG A 446 11.15 5.26 19.96
C ARG A 446 11.96 6.55 20.18
N LEU A 447 13.19 6.62 19.68
CA LEU A 447 14.00 7.85 19.77
C LEU A 447 13.38 9.00 18.97
N VAL A 448 12.81 8.70 17.79
CA VAL A 448 12.06 9.66 16.98
C VAL A 448 10.83 10.18 17.72
N ASN A 449 10.08 9.29 18.37
CA ASN A 449 8.92 9.64 19.20
C ASN A 449 9.30 10.52 20.40
N ARG A 450 10.54 10.43 20.88
CA ARG A 450 11.14 11.30 21.90
C ARG A 450 11.69 12.62 21.35
N ARG A 451 11.68 12.81 20.03
CA ARG A 451 12.24 13.95 19.28
C ARG A 451 13.78 14.03 19.30
N GLU A 452 14.46 12.91 19.54
CA GLU A 452 15.93 12.79 19.50
C GLU A 452 16.46 12.61 18.06
N TYR A 453 16.05 13.49 17.14
CA TYR A 453 16.26 13.31 15.69
C TYR A 453 17.73 13.19 15.28
N LEU A 454 18.63 13.98 15.88
CA LEU A 454 20.05 13.94 15.55
C LEU A 454 20.67 12.59 15.91
N LEU A 455 20.35 12.08 17.10
CA LEU A 455 20.83 10.78 17.56
C LEU A 455 20.26 9.66 16.68
N SER A 456 18.97 9.70 16.37
CA SER A 456 18.32 8.75 15.46
C SER A 456 18.99 8.72 14.09
N ILE A 457 19.27 9.88 13.48
CA ILE A 457 19.97 9.97 12.19
C ILE A 457 21.38 9.37 12.30
N LYS A 458 22.12 9.68 13.37
CA LYS A 458 23.49 9.17 13.56
C LYS A 458 23.52 7.65 13.74
N ILE A 459 22.56 7.08 14.46
CA ILE A 459 22.42 5.63 14.60
C ILE A 459 22.03 5.01 13.25
N SER A 460 21.09 5.61 12.53
CA SER A 460 20.64 5.15 11.20
C SER A 460 21.79 5.14 10.19
N GLU A 461 22.57 6.23 10.11
CA GLU A 461 23.77 6.33 9.27
C GLU A 461 24.83 5.30 9.66
N TYR A 462 25.02 5.06 10.96
CA TYR A 462 26.00 4.11 11.47
C TYR A 462 25.64 2.66 11.13
N LEU A 463 24.36 2.30 11.31
CA LEU A 463 23.84 0.95 11.05
C LEU A 463 23.39 0.73 9.60
N GLN A 464 23.52 1.73 8.73
CA GLN A 464 23.05 1.70 7.34
C GLN A 464 21.53 1.42 7.20
N ILE A 465 20.75 1.92 8.15
CA ILE A 465 19.28 1.86 8.12
C ILE A 465 18.75 3.10 7.39
N PRO A 466 17.72 2.99 6.53
CA PRO A 466 17.08 4.14 5.89
C PRO A 466 16.55 5.16 6.91
N ALA A 467 16.94 6.43 6.72
CA ALA A 467 16.58 7.54 7.60
C ALA A 467 15.33 8.32 7.12
N ASP A 468 14.68 7.89 6.05
CA ASP A 468 13.52 8.54 5.43
C ASP A 468 12.39 8.78 6.44
N LYS A 469 12.03 7.78 7.25
CA LYS A 469 11.01 7.90 8.29
C LYS A 469 11.36 8.93 9.37
N ILE A 470 12.64 9.07 9.70
CA ILE A 470 13.12 10.05 10.68
C ILE A 470 12.90 11.46 10.16
N TYR A 471 13.27 11.70 8.89
CA TYR A 471 13.09 13.00 8.25
C TYR A 471 11.62 13.36 8.05
N VAL A 472 10.79 12.40 7.62
CA VAL A 472 9.35 12.60 7.46
C VAL A 472 8.71 12.96 8.79
N HIS A 473 8.98 12.20 9.87
CA HIS A 473 8.44 12.51 11.19
C HIS A 473 8.94 13.88 11.70
N TRP A 474 10.22 14.21 11.50
CA TRP A 474 10.73 15.53 11.87
C TRP A 474 9.99 16.65 11.12
N ALA A 475 9.80 16.50 9.81
CA ALA A 475 9.12 17.49 8.98
C ALA A 475 7.65 17.64 9.40
N SER A 476 6.92 16.54 9.59
CA SER A 476 5.55 16.56 10.12
C SER A 476 5.48 17.28 11.46
N GLN A 477 6.40 16.99 12.39
CA GLN A 477 6.42 17.69 13.69
C GLN A 477 6.79 19.17 13.55
N LYS A 478 7.65 19.52 12.60
CA LYS A 478 7.99 20.91 12.31
C LYS A 478 6.77 21.68 11.77
N VAL A 479 5.94 21.05 10.96
CA VAL A 479 4.67 21.61 10.49
C VAL A 479 3.71 21.88 11.65
N LYS A 480 3.51 20.89 12.53
CA LYS A 480 2.60 20.99 13.69
C LYS A 480 3.00 22.10 14.67
N VAL A 481 4.28 22.22 14.97
CA VAL A 481 4.77 23.14 16.02
C VAL A 481 5.06 24.56 15.49
N SER A 482 5.29 24.73 14.19
CA SER A 482 5.73 26.02 13.65
C SER A 482 4.59 27.03 13.52
N THR A 483 4.76 28.18 14.17
CA THR A 483 3.87 29.35 14.06
C THR A 483 4.28 30.33 12.95
N VAL A 484 5.35 30.02 12.21
CA VAL A 484 5.86 30.82 11.08
C VAL A 484 4.98 30.61 9.84
N ASP A 485 5.02 31.56 8.89
CA ASP A 485 4.30 31.52 7.62
C ASP A 485 4.52 30.22 6.82
N ASP A 486 3.49 29.83 6.07
CA ASP A 486 3.46 28.57 5.29
C ASP A 486 4.63 28.48 4.31
N GLU A 487 4.97 29.57 3.60
CA GLU A 487 6.03 29.57 2.58
C GLU A 487 7.42 29.35 3.18
N ALA A 488 7.74 29.99 4.30
CA ALA A 488 9.00 29.81 5.00
C ALA A 488 9.14 28.39 5.57
N VAL A 489 8.05 27.82 6.11
CA VAL A 489 8.04 26.44 6.61
C VAL A 489 8.25 25.46 5.45
N CYS A 490 7.54 25.63 4.34
CA CYS A 490 7.69 24.82 3.14
C CYS A 490 9.14 24.86 2.63
N LYS A 491 9.70 26.06 2.45
CA LYS A 491 11.08 26.26 1.98
C LYS A 491 12.11 25.59 2.90
N LEU A 492 11.95 25.72 4.22
CA LEU A 492 12.84 25.09 5.19
C LEU A 492 12.80 23.55 5.09
N ILE A 493 11.61 22.98 5.00
CA ILE A 493 11.42 21.53 4.88
C ILE A 493 12.06 21.06 3.58
N VAL A 494 11.68 21.63 2.44
CA VAL A 494 12.21 21.24 1.13
C VAL A 494 13.73 21.34 1.10
N GLN A 495 14.33 22.44 1.59
CA GLN A 495 15.78 22.60 1.65
C GLN A 495 16.48 21.52 2.49
N LYS A 496 15.84 21.05 3.58
CA LYS A 496 16.40 20.01 4.44
C LYS A 496 16.23 18.60 3.88
N LEU A 497 15.17 18.38 3.11
CA LEU A 497 14.84 17.09 2.50
C LEU A 497 15.46 16.91 1.11
N GLU A 498 15.93 17.99 0.48
CA GLU A 498 16.59 17.96 -0.82
C GLU A 498 17.79 16.99 -0.84
N GLY A 499 17.84 16.14 -1.87
CA GLY A 499 18.92 15.16 -2.05
C GLY A 499 18.87 13.94 -1.15
N LYS A 500 17.83 13.77 -0.31
CA LYS A 500 17.63 12.59 0.53
C LYS A 500 16.74 11.55 -0.19
N PRO A 501 17.16 10.28 -0.28
CA PRO A 501 16.39 9.25 -0.97
C PRO A 501 15.19 8.78 -0.13
N GLY A 502 14.14 8.32 -0.80
CA GLY A 502 13.00 7.62 -0.16
C GLY A 502 11.99 8.50 0.58
N ILE A 503 12.15 9.82 0.55
CA ILE A 503 11.23 10.74 1.23
C ILE A 503 9.87 10.77 0.55
N SER A 504 8.82 10.63 1.37
CA SER A 504 7.43 10.86 0.96
C SER A 504 6.95 12.19 1.55
N PHE A 505 6.53 13.11 0.69
CA PHE A 505 5.92 14.38 1.11
C PHE A 505 4.43 14.20 1.45
N GLU A 506 3.79 13.13 1.00
CA GLU A 506 2.40 12.77 1.33
C GLU A 506 2.09 12.89 2.84
N GLN A 507 2.86 12.22 3.71
CA GLN A 507 2.61 12.22 5.16
C GLN A 507 2.86 13.59 5.80
N ILE A 508 3.76 14.38 5.22
CA ILE A 508 4.07 15.74 5.70
C ILE A 508 2.93 16.68 5.31
N ALA A 509 2.41 16.56 4.09
CA ALA A 509 1.27 17.30 3.60
C ALA A 509 -0.03 16.94 4.35
N GLN A 510 -0.26 15.65 4.64
CA GLN A 510 -1.38 15.21 5.48
C GLN A 510 -1.30 15.86 6.86
N ALA A 511 -0.12 15.85 7.51
CA ALA A 511 0.06 16.52 8.79
C ALA A 511 -0.20 18.03 8.72
N ALA A 512 0.13 18.70 7.61
CA ALA A 512 -0.20 20.11 7.40
C ALA A 512 -1.72 20.33 7.27
N TYR A 513 -2.41 19.44 6.55
CA TYR A 513 -3.84 19.50 6.38
C TYR A 513 -4.60 19.26 7.69
N ASP A 514 -4.20 18.26 8.47
CA ASP A 514 -4.79 17.93 9.78
C ASP A 514 -4.68 19.09 10.78
N GLU A 515 -3.61 19.88 10.68
CA GLU A 515 -3.40 21.11 11.48
C GLU A 515 -4.14 22.34 10.89
N GLY A 516 -4.95 22.16 9.85
CA GLY A 516 -5.73 23.23 9.19
C GLY A 516 -4.91 24.13 8.25
N ARG A 517 -3.68 23.75 7.89
CA ARG A 517 -2.80 24.51 6.98
C ARG A 517 -2.88 23.97 5.55
N ALA A 518 -4.06 24.10 4.94
CA ALA A 518 -4.34 23.59 3.59
C ALA A 518 -3.39 24.16 2.52
N HIS A 519 -3.00 25.43 2.63
CA HIS A 519 -2.07 26.05 1.67
C HIS A 519 -0.66 25.43 1.75
N LEU A 520 -0.10 25.28 2.96
CA LEU A 520 1.14 24.53 3.15
C LEU A 520 1.03 23.07 2.66
N ALA A 521 -0.09 22.40 2.91
CA ALA A 521 -0.30 21.01 2.49
C ALA A 521 -0.17 20.85 0.97
N THR A 522 -0.86 21.70 0.20
CA THR A 522 -0.79 21.69 -1.27
C THR A 522 0.61 22.03 -1.79
N GLN A 523 1.30 23.01 -1.18
CA GLN A 523 2.68 23.34 -1.56
C GLN A 523 3.66 22.19 -1.33
N LEU A 524 3.60 21.55 -0.16
CA LEU A 524 4.46 20.40 0.16
C LEU A 524 4.17 19.21 -0.76
N LEU A 525 2.89 18.98 -1.07
CA LEU A 525 2.47 17.86 -1.91
C LEU A 525 2.94 17.99 -3.36
N ASN A 526 3.16 19.21 -3.87
CA ASN A 526 3.78 19.43 -5.18
C ASN A 526 5.21 18.86 -5.30
N HIS A 527 5.86 18.60 -4.16
CA HIS A 527 7.18 17.96 -4.11
C HIS A 527 7.11 16.43 -3.98
N GLU A 528 5.93 15.80 -3.90
CA GLU A 528 5.79 14.34 -3.96
C GLU A 528 5.92 13.87 -5.42
N PRO A 529 6.93 13.05 -5.76
CA PRO A 529 7.15 12.60 -7.14
C PRO A 529 6.13 11.57 -7.63
N ARG A 530 5.40 10.91 -6.70
CA ARG A 530 4.46 9.83 -7.02
C ARG A 530 3.04 10.37 -7.14
N GLY A 531 2.55 10.48 -8.37
CA GLY A 531 1.17 10.90 -8.67
C GLY A 531 0.11 10.12 -7.89
N GLY A 532 0.26 8.80 -7.79
CA GLY A 532 -0.67 7.92 -7.05
C GLY A 532 -0.78 8.19 -5.54
N LYS A 533 0.15 8.93 -4.93
CA LYS A 533 0.06 9.39 -3.53
C LYS A 533 -0.42 10.83 -3.42
N GLN A 534 -0.06 11.66 -4.39
CA GLN A 534 -0.48 13.05 -4.47
C GLN A 534 -1.99 13.17 -4.74
N VAL A 535 -2.51 12.43 -5.72
CA VAL A 535 -3.88 12.59 -6.21
C VAL A 535 -4.94 12.22 -5.17
N PRO A 536 -4.88 11.06 -4.46
CA PRO A 536 -5.86 10.74 -3.43
C PRO A 536 -5.91 11.77 -2.30
N LEU A 537 -4.75 12.30 -1.90
CA LEU A 537 -4.68 13.34 -0.86
C LEU A 537 -5.31 14.66 -1.34
N LEU A 538 -5.06 15.08 -2.59
CA LEU A 538 -5.71 16.27 -3.17
C LEU A 538 -7.24 16.13 -3.20
N LEU A 539 -7.75 14.96 -3.56
CA LEU A 539 -9.20 14.69 -3.52
C LEU A 539 -9.77 14.77 -2.11
N ASN A 540 -9.06 14.24 -1.11
CA ASN A 540 -9.47 14.33 0.30
C ASN A 540 -9.47 15.78 0.82
N MET A 541 -8.62 16.65 0.26
CA MET A 541 -8.57 18.08 0.57
C MET A 541 -9.56 18.92 -0.25
N GLU A 542 -10.44 18.28 -1.04
CA GLU A 542 -11.40 18.93 -1.95
C GLU A 542 -10.76 19.75 -3.10
N GLU A 543 -9.47 19.57 -3.38
CA GLU A 543 -8.74 20.22 -4.47
C GLU A 543 -8.92 19.46 -5.80
N ASP A 544 -10.18 19.36 -6.24
CA ASP A 544 -10.65 18.54 -7.36
C ASP A 544 -9.95 18.85 -8.71
N GLU A 545 -9.81 20.14 -9.05
CA GLU A 545 -9.18 20.58 -10.30
C GLU A 545 -7.68 20.22 -10.32
N LEU A 546 -6.99 20.50 -9.22
CA LEU A 546 -5.56 20.21 -9.07
C LEU A 546 -5.31 18.70 -9.05
N ALA A 547 -6.20 17.92 -8.43
CA ALA A 547 -6.12 16.46 -8.45
C ALA A 547 -6.20 15.89 -9.87
N LEU A 548 -7.11 16.42 -10.70
CA LEU A 548 -7.24 16.01 -12.10
C LEU A 548 -6.02 16.43 -12.93
N ASP A 549 -5.52 17.66 -12.74
CA ASP A 549 -4.31 18.13 -13.42
C ASP A 549 -3.09 17.26 -13.06
N LYS A 550 -2.90 16.94 -11.78
CA LYS A 550 -1.82 16.06 -11.33
C LYS A 550 -1.97 14.62 -11.80
N ALA A 551 -3.19 14.10 -11.89
CA ALA A 551 -3.42 12.78 -12.48
C ALA A 551 -3.02 12.76 -13.96
N ILE A 552 -3.38 13.80 -14.73
CA ILE A 552 -3.01 13.92 -16.15
C ILE A 552 -1.49 14.06 -16.31
N GLU A 553 -0.84 14.89 -15.49
CA GLU A 553 0.63 15.06 -15.49
C GLU A 553 1.37 13.74 -15.16
N SER A 554 0.75 12.85 -14.38
CA SER A 554 1.34 11.56 -14.03
C SER A 554 1.42 10.59 -15.21
N GLY A 555 0.57 10.78 -16.23
CA GLY A 555 0.47 9.89 -17.39
C GLY A 555 -0.14 8.51 -17.10
N ASP A 556 -0.72 8.32 -15.90
CA ASP A 556 -1.38 7.08 -15.49
C ASP A 556 -2.89 7.16 -15.79
N ASP A 557 -3.34 6.44 -16.84
CA ASP A 557 -4.74 6.41 -17.26
C ASP A 557 -5.67 5.88 -16.16
N ASP A 558 -5.21 4.97 -15.30
CA ASP A 558 -6.01 4.42 -14.20
C ASP A 558 -6.22 5.48 -13.12
N LEU A 559 -5.18 6.26 -12.82
CA LEU A 559 -5.27 7.36 -11.87
C LEU A 559 -6.18 8.49 -12.38
N VAL A 560 -6.12 8.82 -13.68
CA VAL A 560 -7.05 9.78 -14.28
C VAL A 560 -8.49 9.25 -14.21
N ASN A 561 -8.72 7.98 -14.55
CA ASN A 561 -10.03 7.34 -14.45
C ASN A 561 -10.57 7.35 -13.01
N PHE A 562 -9.74 7.04 -12.03
CA PHE A 562 -10.09 7.08 -10.61
C PHE A 562 -10.62 8.47 -10.22
N VAL A 563 -9.91 9.53 -10.61
CA VAL A 563 -10.32 10.92 -10.37
C VAL A 563 -11.63 11.23 -11.09
N LEU A 564 -11.77 10.86 -12.37
CA LEU A 564 -12.98 11.13 -13.15
C LEU A 564 -14.22 10.44 -12.57
N LEU A 565 -14.10 9.20 -12.10
CA LEU A 565 -15.20 8.48 -11.44
C LEU A 565 -15.60 9.13 -10.12
N HIS A 566 -14.61 9.56 -9.33
CA HIS A 566 -14.86 10.31 -8.10
C HIS A 566 -15.62 11.62 -8.40
N LEU A 567 -15.13 12.40 -9.37
CA LEU A 567 -15.74 13.67 -9.78
C LEU A 567 -17.14 13.49 -10.37
N LYS A 568 -17.38 12.45 -11.17
CA LYS A 568 -18.71 12.13 -11.74
C LYS A 568 -19.72 11.82 -10.65
N SER A 569 -19.31 11.18 -9.54
CA SER A 569 -20.21 10.88 -8.41
C SER A 569 -20.43 12.08 -7.48
N LYS A 570 -19.43 12.96 -7.32
CA LYS A 570 -19.49 14.15 -6.45
C LYS A 570 -20.19 15.35 -7.09
N LEU A 571 -19.90 15.65 -8.36
CA LEU A 571 -20.29 16.91 -9.00
C LEU A 571 -21.58 16.78 -9.82
N PRO A 572 -22.37 17.86 -9.94
CA PRO A 572 -23.43 17.94 -10.94
C PRO A 572 -22.85 17.80 -12.35
N LEU A 573 -23.59 17.13 -13.23
CA LEU A 573 -23.10 16.73 -14.56
C LEU A 573 -22.55 17.91 -15.39
N ALA A 574 -23.18 19.08 -15.33
CA ALA A 574 -22.68 20.28 -16.03
C ALA A 574 -21.35 20.81 -15.49
N SER A 575 -21.12 20.70 -14.17
CA SER A 575 -19.84 21.12 -13.56
C SER A 575 -18.74 20.12 -13.88
N PHE A 576 -19.08 18.82 -13.89
CA PHE A 576 -18.18 17.76 -14.34
C PHE A 576 -17.71 18.00 -15.79
N PHE A 577 -18.63 18.22 -16.73
CA PHE A 577 -18.28 18.48 -18.13
C PHE A 577 -17.44 19.75 -18.32
N ARG A 578 -17.77 20.84 -17.62
CA ARG A 578 -16.95 22.06 -17.67
C ARG A 578 -15.50 21.80 -17.27
N MET A 579 -15.29 20.97 -16.24
CA MET A 579 -13.96 20.64 -15.75
C MET A 579 -13.20 19.67 -16.68
N THR A 580 -13.90 18.72 -17.32
CA THR A 580 -13.29 17.78 -18.27
C THR A 580 -12.99 18.41 -19.62
N ASN A 581 -13.85 19.30 -20.14
CA ASN A 581 -13.72 19.85 -21.50
C ASN A 581 -12.50 20.78 -21.64
N THR A 582 -12.08 21.41 -20.55
CA THR A 582 -10.83 22.19 -20.52
C THR A 582 -9.56 21.33 -20.61
N ARG A 583 -9.71 19.99 -20.50
CA ARG A 583 -8.61 19.02 -20.39
C ARG A 583 -8.80 17.90 -21.44
N PRO A 584 -8.16 17.99 -22.62
CA PRO A 584 -8.42 17.09 -23.74
C PRO A 584 -8.26 15.60 -23.43
N MET A 585 -7.27 15.23 -22.62
CA MET A 585 -7.04 13.83 -22.21
C MET A 585 -8.19 13.30 -21.35
N ALA A 586 -8.61 14.07 -20.33
CA ALA A 586 -9.75 13.73 -19.48
C ALA A 586 -11.03 13.58 -20.31
N SER A 587 -11.30 14.53 -21.22
CA SER A 587 -12.45 14.45 -22.13
C SER A 587 -12.40 13.20 -23.01
N ALA A 588 -11.24 12.88 -23.60
CA ALA A 588 -11.08 11.69 -24.43
C ALA A 588 -11.31 10.39 -23.65
N LEU A 589 -10.90 10.35 -22.38
CA LEU A 589 -11.07 9.18 -21.52
C LEU A 589 -12.52 9.00 -21.08
N VAL A 590 -13.22 10.09 -20.73
CA VAL A 590 -14.68 10.07 -20.49
C VAL A 590 -15.42 9.57 -21.73
N GLU A 591 -15.05 10.06 -22.91
CA GLU A 591 -15.64 9.59 -24.18
C GLU A 591 -15.39 8.10 -24.41
N ALA A 592 -14.17 7.64 -24.22
CA ALA A 592 -13.79 6.24 -24.46
C ALA A 592 -14.57 5.29 -23.55
N ASN A 593 -14.69 5.62 -22.26
CA ASN A 593 -15.42 4.81 -21.29
C ASN A 593 -16.93 4.80 -21.59
N ALA A 594 -17.51 5.93 -21.98
CA ALA A 594 -18.95 6.05 -22.18
C ALA A 594 -19.44 5.40 -23.50
N ARG A 595 -18.58 5.23 -24.52
CA ARG A 595 -18.96 4.62 -25.82
C ARG A 595 -19.51 3.20 -25.73
N GLY A 596 -19.23 2.46 -24.65
CA GLY A 596 -19.75 1.10 -24.42
C GLY A 596 -20.85 0.98 -23.36
N GLU A 597 -20.95 1.94 -22.45
CA GLU A 597 -21.77 1.81 -21.23
C GLU A 597 -22.91 2.83 -21.15
N ASP A 598 -22.71 4.07 -21.62
CA ASP A 598 -23.58 5.21 -21.30
C ASP A 598 -23.67 6.20 -22.47
N THR A 599 -24.54 5.89 -23.44
CA THR A 599 -24.71 6.73 -24.64
C THR A 599 -25.45 8.04 -24.38
N GLU A 600 -26.26 8.13 -23.31
CA GLU A 600 -26.93 9.37 -22.91
C GLU A 600 -25.91 10.38 -22.38
N LEU A 601 -24.96 9.95 -21.55
CA LEU A 601 -23.86 10.81 -21.09
C LEU A 601 -23.08 11.43 -22.26
N LEU A 602 -22.82 10.66 -23.31
CA LEU A 602 -22.13 11.17 -24.50
C LEU A 602 -22.94 12.23 -25.26
N LYS A 603 -24.27 12.08 -25.33
CA LYS A 603 -25.14 13.08 -25.94
C LYS A 603 -25.08 14.39 -25.16
N ASP A 604 -25.18 14.31 -23.84
CA ASP A 604 -25.10 15.48 -22.97
C ASP A 604 -23.73 16.16 -23.05
N LEU A 605 -22.64 15.37 -23.08
CA LEU A 605 -21.27 15.87 -23.24
C LEU A 605 -21.12 16.66 -24.55
N PHE A 606 -21.49 16.06 -25.69
CA PHE A 606 -21.36 16.70 -27.00
C PHE A 606 -22.30 17.89 -27.17
N TYR A 607 -23.46 17.87 -26.50
CA TYR A 607 -24.36 19.02 -26.49
C TYR A 607 -23.77 20.20 -25.72
N GLN A 608 -23.20 19.96 -24.53
CA GLN A 608 -22.58 21.03 -23.73
C GLN A 608 -21.30 21.59 -24.34
N ASP A 609 -20.54 20.77 -25.07
CA ASP A 609 -19.28 21.16 -25.73
C ASP A 609 -19.48 21.74 -27.15
N ASP A 610 -20.73 21.95 -27.59
CA ASP A 610 -21.08 22.44 -28.94
C ASP A 610 -20.45 21.59 -30.07
N ARG A 611 -20.53 20.26 -29.94
CA ARG A 611 -20.03 19.27 -30.91
C ARG A 611 -21.18 18.55 -31.62
N PRO A 612 -21.92 19.24 -32.50
CA PRO A 612 -23.15 18.69 -33.10
C PRO A 612 -22.88 17.52 -34.05
N ILE A 613 -21.71 17.46 -34.70
CA ILE A 613 -21.33 16.33 -35.56
C ILE A 613 -21.20 15.05 -34.74
N ASP A 614 -20.47 15.10 -33.62
CA ASP A 614 -20.27 13.92 -32.76
C ASP A 614 -21.58 13.46 -32.13
N GLY A 615 -22.41 14.40 -31.66
CA GLY A 615 -23.77 14.08 -31.20
C GLY A 615 -24.64 13.44 -32.30
N SER A 616 -24.54 13.92 -33.54
CA SER A 616 -25.28 13.34 -34.67
C SER A 616 -24.79 11.94 -35.03
N ASN A 617 -23.48 11.67 -34.87
CA ASN A 617 -22.89 10.35 -35.14
C ASN A 617 -23.36 9.29 -34.14
N ILE A 618 -23.63 9.65 -32.88
CA ILE A 618 -24.26 8.74 -31.92
C ILE A 618 -25.65 8.34 -32.41
N LEU A 619 -26.49 9.32 -32.76
CA LEU A 619 -27.85 9.06 -33.25
C LEU A 619 -27.85 8.28 -34.56
N LEU A 620 -26.85 8.50 -35.42
CA LEU A 620 -26.64 7.71 -36.64
C LEU A 620 -26.25 6.26 -36.31
N SER A 621 -25.36 6.05 -35.34
CA SER A 621 -24.98 4.71 -34.86
C SER A 621 -26.18 3.97 -34.28
N GLU A 622 -27.00 4.63 -33.45
CA GLU A 622 -28.27 4.09 -32.95
C GLU A 622 -29.19 3.70 -34.12
N ALA A 623 -29.35 4.58 -35.12
CA ALA A 623 -30.17 4.29 -36.30
C ALA A 623 -29.66 3.08 -37.11
N LEU A 624 -28.35 2.82 -37.14
CA LEU A 624 -27.79 1.65 -37.82
C LEU A 624 -28.13 0.34 -37.11
N HIS A 625 -28.24 0.35 -35.78
CA HIS A 625 -28.59 -0.81 -34.96
C HIS A 625 -30.11 -1.04 -34.84
N GLU A 626 -30.94 -0.05 -35.20
CA GLU A 626 -32.40 -0.20 -35.21
C GLU A 626 -32.88 -1.18 -36.31
N PRO A 627 -33.63 -2.25 -35.95
CA PRO A 627 -34.17 -3.20 -36.93
C PRO A 627 -35.43 -2.68 -37.63
N GLU A 628 -36.19 -1.81 -36.97
CA GLU A 628 -37.44 -1.25 -37.49
C GLU A 628 -37.19 0.04 -38.27
N LEU A 629 -37.60 0.06 -39.55
CA LEU A 629 -37.45 1.23 -40.42
C LEU A 629 -38.09 2.53 -39.86
N PRO A 630 -39.28 2.51 -39.21
CA PRO A 630 -39.84 3.71 -38.61
C PRO A 630 -38.93 4.32 -37.54
N ARG A 631 -38.40 3.52 -36.61
CA ARG A 631 -37.49 3.96 -35.54
C ARG A 631 -36.16 4.45 -36.09
N LYS A 632 -35.61 3.72 -37.07
CA LYS A 632 -34.42 4.13 -37.82
C LYS A 632 -34.59 5.51 -38.45
N THR A 633 -35.75 5.75 -39.07
CA THR A 633 -36.07 7.04 -39.70
C THR A 633 -36.23 8.15 -38.67
N GLU A 634 -36.82 7.88 -37.51
CA GLU A 634 -36.93 8.82 -36.40
C GLU A 634 -35.56 9.24 -35.87
N LYS A 635 -34.66 8.29 -35.63
CA LYS A 635 -33.28 8.57 -35.18
C LYS A 635 -32.49 9.40 -36.20
N LEU A 636 -32.60 9.11 -37.50
CA LEU A 636 -32.00 9.93 -38.56
C LEU A 636 -32.58 11.35 -38.61
N GLN A 637 -33.87 11.52 -38.34
CA GLN A 637 -34.47 12.85 -38.24
C GLN A 637 -33.95 13.63 -37.04
N LEU A 638 -33.81 12.99 -35.87
CA LEU A 638 -33.20 13.61 -34.70
C LEU A 638 -31.74 14.03 -34.98
N ALA A 639 -30.96 13.16 -35.63
CA ALA A 639 -29.59 13.49 -36.04
C ALA A 639 -29.54 14.69 -36.99
N SER A 640 -30.45 14.76 -37.96
CA SER A 640 -30.55 15.90 -38.89
C SER A 640 -31.01 17.20 -38.22
N ARG A 641 -31.90 17.13 -37.21
CA ARG A 641 -32.32 18.29 -36.42
C ARG A 641 -31.19 18.85 -35.57
N LEU A 642 -30.34 18.00 -34.97
CA LEU A 642 -29.19 18.47 -34.18
C LEU A 642 -28.22 19.33 -35.02
N LEU A 643 -28.17 19.10 -36.33
CA LEU A 643 -27.30 19.80 -37.26
C LEU A 643 -27.95 21.04 -37.91
N SER A 644 -29.23 21.34 -37.66
CA SER A 644 -29.98 22.34 -38.45
C SER A 644 -29.56 23.79 -38.21
N ASP A 645 -29.05 24.07 -37.02
CA ASP A 645 -28.84 25.45 -36.57
C ASP A 645 -27.43 25.97 -36.91
N SER A 646 -26.53 25.08 -37.33
CA SER A 646 -25.15 25.43 -37.68
C SER A 646 -25.00 25.88 -39.13
N LYS A 647 -24.15 26.89 -39.34
CA LYS A 647 -23.79 27.42 -40.67
C LYS A 647 -22.47 26.86 -41.20
N ASP A 648 -21.81 25.98 -40.43
CA ASP A 648 -20.55 25.38 -40.84
C ASP A 648 -20.74 24.49 -42.07
N ALA A 649 -19.87 24.65 -43.07
CA ALA A 649 -19.99 23.92 -44.34
C ALA A 649 -19.89 22.39 -44.17
N THR A 650 -19.12 21.91 -43.20
CA THR A 650 -19.00 20.48 -42.89
C THR A 650 -20.24 19.94 -42.20
N VAL A 651 -20.82 20.70 -41.26
CA VAL A 651 -22.08 20.35 -40.59
C VAL A 651 -23.25 20.31 -41.58
N VAL A 652 -23.33 21.32 -42.47
CA VAL A 652 -24.34 21.39 -43.54
C VAL A 652 -24.21 20.21 -44.50
N LEU A 653 -22.98 19.82 -44.86
CA LEU A 653 -22.74 18.64 -45.67
C LEU A 653 -23.24 17.37 -44.97
N GLN A 654 -22.90 17.18 -43.69
CA GLN A 654 -23.33 16.01 -42.91
C GLN A 654 -24.86 15.94 -42.80
N GLN A 655 -25.53 17.06 -42.53
CA GLN A 655 -26.99 17.15 -42.48
C GLN A 655 -27.61 16.74 -43.82
N LYS A 656 -27.04 17.21 -44.92
CA LYS A 656 -27.49 16.86 -46.27
C LYS A 656 -27.35 15.36 -46.53
N LEU A 657 -26.21 14.76 -46.17
CA LEU A 657 -25.97 13.32 -46.35
C LEU A 657 -26.94 12.45 -45.53
N ILE A 658 -27.21 12.83 -44.27
CA ILE A 658 -28.20 12.14 -43.41
C ILE A 658 -29.60 12.25 -44.01
N SER A 659 -29.95 13.42 -44.56
CA SER A 659 -31.24 13.65 -45.20
C SER A 659 -31.40 12.84 -46.49
N GLU A 660 -30.35 12.76 -47.32
CA GLU A 660 -30.31 11.90 -48.51
C GLU A 660 -30.42 10.41 -48.14
N ALA A 661 -29.76 9.97 -47.06
CA ALA A 661 -29.89 8.60 -46.56
C ALA A 661 -31.32 8.26 -46.11
N SER A 662 -31.98 9.18 -45.39
CA SER A 662 -33.40 9.04 -45.00
C SER A 662 -34.32 8.98 -46.23
N GLN A 663 -34.06 9.81 -47.24
CA GLN A 663 -34.81 9.81 -48.50
C GLN A 663 -34.61 8.49 -49.28
N LEU A 664 -33.39 7.95 -49.29
CA LEU A 664 -33.08 6.69 -49.96
C LEU A 664 -33.84 5.53 -49.32
N LEU A 665 -33.84 5.42 -47.99
CA LEU A 665 -34.58 4.36 -47.27
C LEU A 665 -36.08 4.40 -47.57
N LYS A 666 -36.69 5.59 -47.58
CA LYS A 666 -38.11 5.77 -47.96
C LYS A 666 -38.36 5.34 -49.41
N THR A 667 -37.44 5.66 -50.31
CA THR A 667 -37.53 5.27 -51.73
C THR A 667 -37.43 3.75 -51.88
N GLN A 668 -36.51 3.11 -51.15
CA GLN A 668 -36.33 1.65 -51.16
C GLN A 668 -37.53 0.91 -50.57
N GLU A 669 -38.10 1.41 -49.47
CA GLU A 669 -39.33 0.84 -48.89
C GLU A 669 -40.50 0.88 -49.89
N ALA A 670 -40.65 1.98 -50.63
CA ALA A 670 -41.65 2.08 -51.69
C ALA A 670 -41.38 1.08 -52.83
N LEU A 671 -40.11 0.87 -53.21
CA LEU A 671 -39.74 -0.12 -54.22
C LEU A 671 -40.06 -1.55 -53.76
N ASP A 672 -39.77 -1.90 -52.51
CA ASP A 672 -40.07 -3.22 -51.94
C ASP A 672 -41.58 -3.49 -51.89
N LYS A 673 -42.41 -2.47 -51.65
CA LYS A 673 -43.88 -2.59 -51.67
C LYS A 673 -44.45 -2.71 -53.08
N GLU A 674 -43.88 -1.99 -54.05
CA GLU A 674 -44.42 -1.92 -55.41
C GLU A 674 -43.93 -3.03 -56.34
N ILE A 675 -42.72 -3.55 -56.13
CA ILE A 675 -42.09 -4.56 -56.99
C ILE A 675 -42.28 -5.93 -56.34
N ALA A 676 -43.40 -6.58 -56.65
CA ALA A 676 -43.70 -7.92 -56.16
C ALA A 676 -42.77 -8.96 -56.84
N GLU A 677 -42.21 -9.85 -56.00
CA GLU A 677 -41.29 -10.97 -56.29
C GLU A 677 -39.77 -10.68 -56.08
N ARG A 678 -39.26 -11.17 -54.94
CA ARG A 678 -37.85 -11.51 -54.63
C ARG A 678 -36.78 -10.42 -54.65
N SER A 679 -37.13 -9.14 -54.65
CA SER A 679 -36.13 -8.07 -54.61
C SER A 679 -36.19 -7.33 -53.28
N GLU A 680 -35.21 -7.57 -52.39
CA GLU A 680 -34.99 -6.74 -51.20
C GLU A 680 -34.11 -5.54 -51.60
N TYR A 681 -34.69 -4.34 -51.60
CA TYR A 681 -34.01 -3.07 -51.90
C TYR A 681 -33.61 -2.31 -50.63
N LEU A 682 -34.31 -2.52 -49.52
CA LEU A 682 -34.02 -1.84 -48.26
C LEU A 682 -32.58 -2.07 -47.79
N GLY A 683 -31.88 -0.98 -47.47
CA GLY A 683 -30.52 -1.02 -46.91
C GLY A 683 -29.40 -1.09 -47.94
N LEU A 684 -29.71 -1.18 -49.24
CA LEU A 684 -28.70 -1.11 -50.29
C LEU A 684 -28.12 0.31 -50.42
N SER A 685 -26.90 0.41 -50.93
CA SER A 685 -26.38 1.72 -51.36
C SER A 685 -27.17 2.23 -52.59
N LEU A 686 -27.16 3.54 -52.82
CA LEU A 686 -27.78 4.16 -53.99
C LEU A 686 -27.36 3.51 -55.32
N ASN A 687 -26.06 3.22 -55.45
CA ASN A 687 -25.50 2.57 -56.64
C ASN A 687 -26.01 1.14 -56.81
N GLU A 688 -26.08 0.38 -55.73
CA GLU A 688 -26.58 -1.01 -55.74
C GLU A 688 -28.09 -1.06 -56.01
N THR A 689 -28.86 -0.08 -55.49
CA THR A 689 -30.29 0.09 -55.83
C THR A 689 -30.47 0.31 -57.34
N VAL A 690 -29.71 1.24 -57.93
CA VAL A 690 -29.76 1.53 -59.38
C VAL A 690 -29.33 0.32 -60.20
N TYR A 691 -28.22 -0.33 -59.83
CA TYR A 691 -27.73 -1.53 -60.50
C TYR A 691 -28.78 -2.65 -60.51
N ARG A 692 -29.37 -2.93 -59.35
CA ARG A 692 -30.40 -3.97 -59.18
C ARG A 692 -31.66 -3.66 -59.98
N LEU A 693 -32.12 -2.41 -59.97
CA LEU A 693 -33.27 -1.99 -60.78
C LEU A 693 -33.03 -2.19 -62.28
N ILE A 694 -31.84 -1.86 -62.79
CA ILE A 694 -31.50 -2.06 -64.21
C ILE A 694 -31.42 -3.56 -64.52
N LYS A 695 -30.78 -4.35 -63.66
CA LYS A 695 -30.66 -5.81 -63.82
C LYS A 695 -32.03 -6.51 -63.81
N SER A 696 -32.96 -6.05 -62.99
CA SER A 696 -34.33 -6.55 -62.91
C SER A 696 -35.26 -6.01 -64.01
N GLY A 697 -34.77 -5.15 -64.91
CA GLY A 697 -35.53 -4.64 -66.06
C GLY A 697 -36.32 -3.34 -65.81
N TYR A 698 -36.18 -2.71 -64.64
CA TYR A 698 -36.84 -1.46 -64.27
C TYR A 698 -36.01 -0.21 -64.62
N GLY A 699 -35.46 -0.14 -65.85
CA GLY A 699 -34.55 0.94 -66.27
C GLY A 699 -35.14 2.35 -66.18
N LYS A 700 -36.46 2.53 -66.40
CA LYS A 700 -37.14 3.83 -66.23
C LYS A 700 -37.15 4.31 -64.77
N ARG A 701 -37.32 3.39 -63.81
CA ARG A 701 -37.27 3.69 -62.37
C ARG A 701 -35.84 4.01 -61.94
N ALA A 702 -34.86 3.26 -62.44
CA ALA A 702 -33.44 3.53 -62.22
C ALA A 702 -33.01 4.93 -62.70
N HIS A 703 -33.52 5.36 -63.86
CA HIS A 703 -33.27 6.71 -64.38
C HIS A 703 -33.92 7.81 -63.51
N ARG A 704 -35.10 7.56 -62.95
CA ARG A 704 -35.73 8.48 -61.98
C ARG A 704 -34.90 8.62 -60.70
N ILE A 705 -34.38 7.52 -60.16
CA ILE A 705 -33.48 7.56 -59.00
C ILE A 705 -32.17 8.29 -59.33
N GLN A 706 -31.64 8.12 -60.54
CA GLN A 706 -30.48 8.88 -61.01
C GLN A 706 -30.73 10.39 -60.97
N SER A 707 -31.90 10.86 -61.43
CA SER A 707 -32.25 12.28 -61.41
C SER A 707 -32.49 12.80 -59.99
N ASP A 708 -33.21 12.03 -59.18
CA ASP A 708 -33.63 12.44 -57.83
C ASP A 708 -32.42 12.59 -56.89
N PHE A 709 -31.43 11.69 -56.99
CA PHE A 709 -30.20 11.72 -56.18
C PHE A 709 -29.00 12.32 -56.92
N ARG A 710 -29.19 12.87 -58.12
CA ARG A 710 -28.16 13.53 -58.94
C ARG A 710 -26.88 12.69 -59.13
N ILE A 711 -27.03 11.40 -59.40
CA ILE A 711 -25.89 10.49 -59.62
C ILE A 711 -25.07 10.99 -60.83
N PRO A 712 -23.74 11.14 -60.70
CA PRO A 712 -22.89 11.58 -61.81
C PRO A 712 -23.09 10.72 -63.05
N GLU A 713 -23.14 11.37 -64.22
CA GLU A 713 -23.46 10.70 -65.48
C GLU A 713 -22.51 9.53 -65.77
N LYS A 714 -21.20 9.71 -65.54
CA LYS A 714 -20.21 8.63 -65.69
C LYS A 714 -20.52 7.42 -64.81
N THR A 715 -20.89 7.64 -63.55
CA THR A 715 -21.22 6.57 -62.60
C THR A 715 -22.46 5.81 -63.04
N TYR A 716 -23.51 6.52 -63.44
CA TYR A 716 -24.73 5.90 -63.93
C TYR A 716 -24.49 5.03 -65.18
N TRP A 717 -23.69 5.52 -66.12
CA TRP A 717 -23.34 4.77 -67.34
C TRP A 717 -22.53 3.50 -67.03
N TRP A 718 -21.62 3.54 -66.05
CA TRP A 718 -20.93 2.34 -65.57
C TRP A 718 -21.87 1.33 -64.92
N LEU A 719 -22.77 1.78 -64.04
CA LEU A 719 -23.76 0.91 -63.39
C LEU A 719 -24.68 0.28 -64.43
N ARG A 720 -25.13 1.06 -65.41
CA ARG A 720 -25.99 0.60 -66.50
C ARG A 720 -25.31 -0.44 -67.37
N LEU A 721 -24.07 -0.19 -67.80
CA LEU A 721 -23.28 -1.15 -68.59
C LEU A 721 -23.16 -2.49 -67.84
N ARG A 722 -22.66 -2.46 -66.61
CA ARG A 722 -22.45 -3.68 -65.81
C ARG A 722 -23.75 -4.42 -65.54
N ALA A 723 -24.84 -3.70 -65.24
CA ALA A 723 -26.15 -4.32 -64.99
C ALA A 723 -26.71 -5.00 -66.24
N LEU A 724 -26.62 -4.37 -67.41
CA LEU A 724 -27.11 -4.93 -68.67
C LEU A 724 -26.26 -6.13 -69.12
N VAL A 725 -24.94 -6.07 -68.94
CA VAL A 725 -24.03 -7.21 -69.21
C VAL A 725 -24.37 -8.37 -68.28
N ALA A 726 -24.55 -8.12 -66.98
CA ALA A 726 -24.94 -9.15 -66.01
C ALA A 726 -26.33 -9.76 -66.30
N LYS A 727 -27.26 -8.96 -66.82
CA LYS A 727 -28.59 -9.39 -67.30
C LYS A 727 -28.51 -10.14 -68.65
N ARG A 728 -27.39 -10.05 -69.37
CA ARG A 728 -27.20 -10.49 -70.77
C ARG A 728 -28.19 -9.84 -71.74
N ASP A 729 -28.56 -8.59 -71.46
CA ASP A 729 -29.47 -7.80 -72.30
C ASP A 729 -28.69 -7.14 -73.44
N TRP A 730 -28.30 -7.97 -74.41
CA TRP A 730 -27.49 -7.55 -75.55
C TRP A 730 -28.22 -6.57 -76.48
N GLY A 731 -29.56 -6.66 -76.53
CA GLY A 731 -30.38 -5.77 -77.35
C GLY A 731 -30.30 -4.33 -76.86
N GLU A 732 -30.46 -4.11 -75.54
CA GLU A 732 -30.33 -2.76 -74.99
C GLU A 732 -28.90 -2.22 -75.11
N LEU A 733 -27.87 -3.06 -74.97
CA LEU A 733 -26.47 -2.67 -75.17
C LEU A 733 -26.17 -2.29 -76.63
N GLU A 734 -26.76 -2.99 -77.60
CA GLU A 734 -26.65 -2.65 -79.02
C GLU A 734 -27.32 -1.31 -79.34
N GLU A 735 -28.50 -1.04 -78.76
CA GLU A 735 -29.19 0.26 -78.89
C GLU A 735 -28.37 1.40 -78.27
N ILE A 736 -27.81 1.20 -77.06
CA ILE A 736 -26.88 2.18 -76.46
C ILE A 736 -25.68 2.41 -77.39
N GLY A 737 -25.20 1.32 -77.99
CA GLY A 737 -24.16 1.32 -79.00
C GLY A 737 -24.49 2.11 -80.26
N LYS A 738 -25.71 2.56 -80.52
CA LYS A 738 -26.01 3.48 -81.63
C LYS A 738 -25.65 4.94 -81.32
N ASN A 739 -25.46 5.28 -80.05
CA ASN A 739 -25.09 6.64 -79.67
C ASN A 739 -23.71 7.02 -80.21
N LYS A 740 -23.53 8.33 -80.49
CA LYS A 740 -22.27 8.87 -81.03
C LYS A 740 -21.20 9.04 -79.95
N LYS A 741 -21.60 9.36 -78.72
CA LYS A 741 -20.69 9.63 -77.59
C LYS A 741 -21.13 8.82 -76.37
N SER A 742 -20.15 8.42 -75.56
CA SER A 742 -20.34 7.77 -74.26
C SER A 742 -19.55 8.57 -73.20
N PRO A 743 -20.16 8.97 -72.08
CA PRO A 743 -19.48 9.68 -70.99
C PRO A 743 -18.31 8.90 -70.36
N ILE A 744 -18.31 7.57 -70.49
CA ILE A 744 -17.25 6.67 -70.02
C ILE A 744 -16.34 6.17 -71.14
N GLY A 745 -16.55 6.63 -72.38
CA GLY A 745 -15.92 6.07 -73.57
C GLY A 745 -16.55 4.75 -74.02
N TRP A 746 -16.05 4.21 -75.13
CA TRP A 746 -16.56 2.96 -75.73
C TRP A 746 -15.69 1.74 -75.40
N GLU A 747 -14.47 1.97 -74.92
CA GLU A 747 -13.57 0.90 -74.47
C GLU A 747 -14.15 0.08 -73.31
N PRO A 748 -14.75 0.68 -72.25
CA PRO A 748 -15.44 -0.08 -71.22
C PRO A 748 -16.51 -1.03 -71.76
N PHE A 749 -17.29 -0.58 -72.75
CA PHE A 749 -18.33 -1.38 -73.40
C PHE A 749 -17.72 -2.57 -74.13
N TYR A 750 -16.62 -2.36 -74.85
CA TYR A 750 -15.86 -3.44 -75.49
C TYR A 750 -15.40 -4.47 -74.45
N ASN A 751 -14.70 -4.03 -73.39
CA ASN A 751 -14.08 -4.92 -72.41
C ASN A 751 -15.12 -5.75 -71.62
N GLU A 752 -16.18 -5.11 -71.11
CA GLU A 752 -17.22 -5.79 -70.31
C GLU A 752 -18.05 -6.76 -71.18
N VAL A 753 -18.38 -6.39 -72.41
CA VAL A 753 -19.14 -7.26 -73.33
C VAL A 753 -18.29 -8.44 -73.82
N LEU A 754 -17.00 -8.21 -74.12
CA LEU A 754 -16.06 -9.27 -74.47
C LEU A 754 -15.85 -10.23 -73.29
N GLY A 755 -15.66 -9.70 -72.08
CA GLY A 755 -15.49 -10.48 -70.86
C GLY A 755 -16.68 -11.39 -70.56
N ALA A 756 -17.88 -10.99 -70.96
CA ALA A 756 -19.09 -11.81 -70.88
C ALA A 756 -19.30 -12.77 -72.07
N GLY A 757 -18.34 -12.83 -73.01
CA GLY A 757 -18.26 -13.82 -74.09
C GLY A 757 -18.92 -13.44 -75.41
N ASN A 758 -19.49 -12.24 -75.54
CA ASN A 758 -20.16 -11.81 -76.78
C ASN A 758 -19.21 -11.04 -77.70
N THR A 759 -18.36 -11.78 -78.41
CA THR A 759 -17.36 -11.23 -79.34
C THR A 759 -17.98 -10.41 -80.48
N LYS A 760 -19.18 -10.80 -80.94
CA LYS A 760 -19.90 -10.13 -82.02
C LYS A 760 -20.34 -8.72 -81.60
N LEU A 761 -20.96 -8.58 -80.42
CA LEU A 761 -21.39 -7.28 -79.91
C LEU A 761 -20.20 -6.41 -79.49
N ALA A 762 -19.18 -7.00 -78.84
CA ALA A 762 -17.96 -6.28 -78.47
C ALA A 762 -17.31 -5.60 -79.70
N SER A 763 -17.29 -6.30 -80.84
CA SER A 763 -16.72 -5.80 -82.09
C SER A 763 -17.36 -4.51 -82.62
N LEU A 764 -18.60 -4.20 -82.25
CA LEU A 764 -19.29 -2.96 -82.66
C LEU A 764 -18.69 -1.72 -81.99
N PHE A 765 -18.03 -1.89 -80.84
CA PHE A 765 -17.46 -0.78 -80.08
C PHE A 765 -16.03 -0.45 -80.48
N VAL A 766 -15.28 -1.39 -81.07
CA VAL A 766 -13.85 -1.20 -81.45
C VAL A 766 -13.62 0.01 -82.38
N PRO A 767 -14.39 0.24 -83.46
CA PRO A 767 -14.22 1.43 -84.30
C PRO A 767 -14.49 2.74 -83.56
N LYS A 768 -15.22 2.68 -82.44
CA LYS A 768 -15.64 3.85 -81.65
C LYS A 768 -14.62 4.21 -80.58
N CYS A 769 -13.64 3.36 -80.32
CA CYS A 769 -12.52 3.61 -79.40
C CYS A 769 -11.45 4.51 -80.04
N THR A 770 -11.84 5.63 -80.67
CA THR A 770 -10.95 6.53 -81.43
C THR A 770 -9.85 7.17 -80.60
N ASN A 771 -9.97 7.10 -79.27
CA ASN A 771 -9.05 7.67 -78.30
C ASN A 771 -7.84 6.75 -78.07
N LEU A 772 -7.95 5.48 -78.46
CA LEU A 772 -6.90 4.48 -78.25
C LEU A 772 -5.91 4.44 -79.42
N PRO A 773 -4.63 4.13 -79.16
CA PRO A 773 -3.63 3.86 -80.19
C PRO A 773 -4.11 2.79 -81.17
N ALA A 774 -3.60 2.85 -82.41
CA ALA A 774 -3.93 1.86 -83.42
C ALA A 774 -3.53 0.44 -82.98
N GLU A 775 -2.40 0.30 -82.28
CA GLU A 775 -1.89 -0.98 -81.73
C GLU A 775 -2.92 -1.66 -80.82
N GLU A 776 -3.51 -0.93 -79.88
CA GLU A 776 -4.53 -1.46 -78.97
C GLU A 776 -5.82 -1.82 -79.70
N ARG A 777 -6.26 -1.01 -80.69
CA ARG A 777 -7.44 -1.33 -81.52
C ARG A 777 -7.21 -2.58 -82.37
N ILE A 778 -5.99 -2.80 -82.86
CA ILE A 778 -5.61 -4.02 -83.58
C ILE A 778 -5.73 -5.22 -82.63
N GLU A 779 -5.20 -5.13 -81.42
CA GLU A 779 -5.33 -6.18 -80.41
C GLU A 779 -6.81 -6.45 -80.06
N MET A 780 -7.64 -5.41 -79.96
CA MET A 780 -9.07 -5.53 -79.71
C MET A 780 -9.79 -6.32 -80.81
N TRP A 781 -9.49 -6.06 -82.09
CA TRP A 781 -10.05 -6.82 -83.20
C TRP A 781 -9.60 -8.28 -83.21
N VAL A 782 -8.34 -8.55 -82.84
CA VAL A 782 -7.80 -9.91 -82.70
C VAL A 782 -8.53 -10.67 -81.59
N LYS A 783 -8.74 -10.05 -80.43
CA LYS A 783 -9.50 -10.64 -79.30
C LYS A 783 -10.97 -10.92 -79.65
N CYS A 784 -11.57 -10.14 -80.56
CA CYS A 784 -12.89 -10.43 -81.14
C CYS A 784 -12.90 -11.54 -82.21
N GLY A 785 -11.73 -12.08 -82.58
CA GLY A 785 -11.59 -13.07 -83.65
C GLY A 785 -11.68 -12.49 -85.07
N MET A 786 -11.63 -11.16 -85.23
CA MET A 786 -11.78 -10.47 -86.52
C MET A 786 -10.42 -10.06 -87.10
N ILE A 787 -9.67 -11.05 -87.59
CA ILE A 787 -8.29 -10.88 -88.04
C ILE A 787 -8.18 -9.95 -89.27
N VAL A 788 -9.14 -9.99 -90.19
CA VAL A 788 -9.15 -9.10 -91.37
C VAL A 788 -9.28 -7.64 -90.97
N LYS A 789 -10.19 -7.32 -90.03
CA LYS A 789 -10.38 -5.95 -89.53
C LYS A 789 -9.19 -5.45 -88.70
N ALA A 790 -8.52 -6.36 -87.97
CA ALA A 790 -7.25 -6.06 -87.32
C ALA A 790 -6.18 -5.67 -88.37
N GLY A 791 -6.14 -6.39 -89.50
CA GLY A 791 -5.29 -6.06 -90.66
C GLY A 791 -5.62 -4.71 -91.28
N GLU A 792 -6.89 -4.37 -91.46
CA GLU A 792 -7.31 -3.06 -91.98
C GLU A 792 -6.86 -1.88 -91.09
N GLU A 793 -6.92 -2.03 -89.76
CA GLU A 793 -6.42 -1.02 -88.82
C GLU A 793 -4.89 -0.92 -88.85
N ALA A 794 -4.17 -2.06 -88.89
CA ALA A 794 -2.71 -2.09 -89.02
C ALA A 794 -2.25 -1.48 -90.35
N GLN A 795 -3.01 -1.70 -91.42
CA GLN A 795 -2.77 -1.09 -92.72
C GLN A 795 -2.94 0.43 -92.67
N ARG A 796 -4.01 0.93 -92.03
CA ARG A 796 -4.23 2.37 -91.85
C ARG A 796 -3.13 3.03 -90.99
N ALA A 797 -2.60 2.31 -90.01
CA ALA A 797 -1.48 2.76 -89.18
C ALA A 797 -0.11 2.68 -89.88
N LYS A 798 -0.03 2.09 -91.08
CA LYS A 798 1.21 1.78 -91.81
C LYS A 798 2.18 0.89 -91.02
N ASP A 799 1.67 0.05 -90.12
CA ASP A 799 2.46 -0.86 -89.30
C ASP A 799 2.63 -2.22 -90.00
N VAL A 800 3.71 -2.32 -90.80
CA VAL A 800 4.04 -3.52 -91.57
C VAL A 800 4.44 -4.69 -90.66
N ASN A 801 5.06 -4.42 -89.51
CA ASN A 801 5.52 -5.44 -88.58
C ASN A 801 4.31 -6.16 -87.95
N THR A 802 3.29 -5.40 -87.53
CA THR A 802 2.06 -5.97 -86.98
C THR A 802 1.24 -6.70 -88.04
N LEU A 803 1.24 -6.25 -89.30
CA LEU A 803 0.62 -6.99 -90.42
C LEU A 803 1.30 -8.34 -90.68
N GLU A 804 2.63 -8.43 -90.58
CA GLU A 804 3.37 -9.69 -90.69
C GLU A 804 3.05 -10.65 -89.53
N LEU A 805 2.90 -10.13 -88.31
CA LEU A 805 2.45 -10.90 -87.13
C LEU A 805 1.00 -11.39 -87.29
N LEU A 806 0.09 -10.56 -87.81
CA LEU A 806 -1.30 -10.94 -88.08
C LEU A 806 -1.40 -11.99 -89.20
N ARG A 807 -0.52 -11.93 -90.22
CA ARG A 807 -0.44 -12.95 -91.28
C ARG A 807 -0.13 -14.33 -90.71
N ALA A 808 0.76 -14.42 -89.72
CA ALA A 808 1.07 -15.69 -89.04
C ALA A 808 -0.10 -16.25 -88.22
N LYS A 809 -1.03 -15.39 -87.77
CA LYS A 809 -2.25 -15.78 -87.04
C LYS A 809 -3.47 -15.99 -87.95
N ALA A 810 -3.42 -15.56 -89.21
CA ALA A 810 -4.52 -15.65 -90.17
C ALA A 810 -4.56 -17.01 -90.87
N SER A 811 -5.75 -17.53 -91.12
CA SER A 811 -5.96 -18.78 -91.87
C SER A 811 -6.99 -18.58 -92.99
N GLY A 812 -6.82 -19.32 -94.10
CA GLY A 812 -7.74 -19.26 -95.24
C GLY A 812 -7.78 -17.89 -95.96
N PRO A 813 -8.96 -17.41 -96.39
CA PRO A 813 -9.11 -16.16 -97.15
C PRO A 813 -8.55 -14.91 -96.46
N ALA A 814 -8.57 -14.88 -95.12
CA ALA A 814 -8.05 -13.77 -94.33
C ALA A 814 -6.52 -13.60 -94.49
N ALA A 815 -5.78 -14.70 -94.71
CA ALA A 815 -4.34 -14.65 -94.92
C ALA A 815 -3.99 -14.01 -96.27
N ALA A 816 -4.77 -14.31 -97.32
CA ALA A 816 -4.61 -13.70 -98.64
C ALA A 816 -4.90 -12.19 -98.62
N GLU A 817 -5.87 -11.77 -97.81
CA GLU A 817 -6.27 -10.37 -97.68
C GLU A 817 -5.24 -9.54 -96.89
N ILE A 818 -4.68 -10.08 -95.80
CA ILE A 818 -3.56 -9.45 -95.08
C ILE A 818 -2.30 -9.39 -95.95
N GLU A 819 -2.01 -10.43 -96.73
CA GLU A 819 -0.88 -10.43 -97.66
C GLU A 819 -1.02 -9.35 -98.75
N ARG A 820 -2.24 -9.11 -99.22
CA ARG A 820 -2.54 -7.98 -100.11
C ARG A 820 -2.26 -6.63 -99.43
N MET A 821 -2.62 -6.48 -98.15
CA MET A 821 -2.37 -5.26 -97.38
C MET A 821 -0.87 -4.99 -97.16
N ILE A 822 -0.07 -6.03 -96.88
CA ILE A 822 1.40 -5.94 -96.75
C ILE A 822 2.03 -5.46 -98.07
N ASN A 823 1.61 -6.06 -99.19
CA ASN A 823 2.13 -5.71 -100.51
C ASN A 823 1.80 -4.28 -100.95
N GLN A 824 0.73 -3.68 -100.42
CA GLN A 824 0.36 -2.29 -100.70
C GLN A 824 1.20 -1.25 -99.92
N LEU A 825 1.82 -1.64 -98.79
CA LEU A 825 2.58 -0.74 -97.93
C LEU A 825 4.10 -0.83 -98.12
N ARG A 826 4.63 -1.91 -98.71
CA ARG A 826 6.05 -2.00 -99.03
C ARG A 826 6.39 -1.06 -100.20
N PRO A 827 7.40 -0.18 -100.09
CA PRO A 827 7.85 0.60 -101.23
C PRO A 827 8.34 -0.35 -102.32
N ARG A 828 7.81 -0.19 -103.54
CA ARG A 828 8.35 -0.87 -104.72
C ARG A 828 9.82 -0.43 -104.88
N LYS A 829 10.75 -1.36 -104.66
CA LYS A 829 12.13 -1.19 -105.14
C LYS A 829 12.17 -1.28 -106.65
#